data_AF-A0A9D4SYG3-F1
#
_entry.id   AF-A0A9D4SYG3-F1
#
_cell.length_a   1.000
_cell.length_b   1.000
_cell.length_c   1.000
_cell.angle_alpha   90.00
_cell.angle_beta   90.00
_cell.angle_gamma   90.00
#
_symmetry.space_group_name_H-M   'P 1'
#
loop_
_entity.id
_entity.type
_entity.pdbx_description
1 polymer ?
#
loop_
_entity_poly.entity_id
_entity_poly.type
_entity_poly.pdbx_seq_one_letter_code
_entity_poly.pdbx_strand_id
1 'polypeptide(L)'
;MALPRITGRQMQRSNVPSATPEEYYRRNVYLPLLADFENQLRDRFDAHKKVVVGLNMLLPKFCASASLSDIDDAVQFYLGDIPSANVIEAEFTLWVNKCCQIEEKNRPACALQALEMCNRDFFPNIHSLLSILATLPVSTSTPERTFSTLRRLKSYLRNHMNNDTLTGLALLSIHRELQVTPEQVLMPLVHRPLIDYTLQYLSNEGVQETFVFCHSHADKIRDYIKESKWSDADSKMSVSVLSSEDYLSVGDMIRDLDAKALIRSDFVLLDGATVANVPLRPIIEEHRKTVARDKGALMTLIYRRLPPWHRRRCQEDDSAVALNPETGKLLHHIKTSVTNKCDFPLSIFQEHSRVSLHHDLQDCRLAVCSPHVPPIFADNFDYQTRLDFVRGILEHEEIMGNSIYTHISDSCYAASACNLVMYDAVSQDVLQRWSHPLVPDQFVEENGPSCVYHRHNIYKPTTGLQLSRSCILQPSTFVGSGTRIGDNTVVANSVIGRNCTIGRNVHLRNAYLWDNVVVEDDCHLQQCLLASDVVIKRNVTVTPGCVLSFKVVVGPDIKLKEGTLLQPTPDTDGFEDEPGHVEGNTSSLPIFAHPWQCCYLDQTESELSHSWCLHWAECDPSLDEDSGPEEDDLSSDGTASPVDDTKLFYNEVVESLQRGVEENVKCDNLILEINSSRYAYNIAMRGVIAVVTRVVLEMPLLLVSSASGGGGEAATQPSAAEYGGKLRKCLAQFRALLRN
;
A
#
# COMPACT_ATOMS: atom_id res chain seq x y z
N MET A 1 -16.28 -42.51 3.93
CA MET A 1 -15.08 -43.30 3.56
C MET A 1 -15.36 -44.78 3.80
N ALA A 2 -15.02 -45.68 2.88
CA ALA A 2 -15.28 -47.12 3.02
C ALA A 2 -14.03 -47.88 3.50
N LEU A 3 -14.21 -48.96 4.26
CA LEU A 3 -13.11 -49.83 4.71
C LEU A 3 -12.45 -50.53 3.50
N PRO A 4 -11.12 -50.43 3.32
CA PRO A 4 -10.43 -51.18 2.27
C PRO A 4 -10.52 -52.70 2.52
N ARG A 5 -10.57 -53.49 1.45
CA ARG A 5 -10.69 -54.96 1.52
C ARG A 5 -9.51 -55.58 2.28
N ILE A 6 -9.80 -56.23 3.39
CA ILE A 6 -8.82 -56.96 4.20
C ILE A 6 -8.63 -58.37 3.59
N THR A 7 -7.45 -58.65 3.05
CA THR A 7 -7.09 -59.97 2.51
C THR A 7 -6.38 -60.82 3.57
N GLY A 8 -6.77 -62.09 3.72
CA GLY A 8 -6.25 -62.99 4.78
C GLY A 8 -4.77 -63.34 4.72
N ARG A 9 -4.06 -62.99 3.64
CA ARG A 9 -2.59 -63.06 3.53
C ARG A 9 -2.06 -61.80 2.87
N GLN A 10 -1.25 -61.03 3.60
CA GLN A 10 -0.43 -59.93 3.07
C GLN A 10 1.00 -60.12 3.57
N MET A 11 1.98 -59.91 2.69
CA MET A 11 3.42 -60.04 3.03
C MET A 11 4.09 -58.71 3.40
N GLN A 12 3.49 -57.55 3.09
CA GLN A 12 4.12 -56.24 3.31
C GLN A 12 3.29 -55.21 4.12
N ARG A 13 1.99 -55.43 4.35
CA ARG A 13 1.14 -54.52 5.14
C ARG A 13 0.45 -55.26 6.28
N SER A 14 0.34 -54.61 7.44
CA SER A 14 -0.33 -55.12 8.64
C SER A 14 -1.85 -54.92 8.55
N ASN A 15 -2.59 -56.01 8.77
CA ASN A 15 -4.05 -55.96 8.92
C ASN A 15 -4.40 -55.58 10.36
N VAL A 16 -4.44 -54.28 10.65
CA VAL A 16 -4.86 -53.79 11.97
C VAL A 16 -6.38 -53.95 12.10
N PRO A 17 -6.88 -54.69 13.12
CA PRO A 17 -8.33 -54.83 13.32
C PRO A 17 -8.94 -53.50 13.75
N SER A 18 -10.00 -53.09 13.07
CA SER A 18 -10.74 -51.84 13.33
C SER A 18 -12.22 -52.03 13.02
N ALA A 19 -13.10 -51.49 13.86
CA ALA A 19 -14.55 -51.63 13.70
C ALA A 19 -15.13 -50.61 12.71
N THR A 20 -14.49 -49.43 12.60
CA THR A 20 -14.91 -48.35 11.71
C THR A 20 -13.82 -47.97 10.71
N PRO A 21 -14.17 -47.41 9.53
CA PRO A 21 -13.19 -46.92 8.56
C PRO A 21 -12.27 -45.84 9.12
N GLU A 22 -12.79 -44.98 10.00
CA GLU A 22 -12.02 -43.91 10.63
C GLU A 22 -10.93 -44.47 11.56
N GLU A 23 -11.27 -45.45 12.40
CA GLU A 23 -10.29 -46.14 13.25
C GLU A 23 -9.22 -46.87 12.44
N TYR A 24 -9.60 -47.45 11.30
CA TYR A 24 -8.65 -48.09 10.38
C TYR A 24 -7.59 -47.10 9.90
N TYR A 25 -8.02 -46.00 9.29
CA TYR A 25 -7.09 -44.99 8.75
C TYR A 25 -6.28 -44.30 9.85
N ARG A 26 -6.88 -44.09 11.03
CA ARG A 26 -6.17 -43.55 12.19
C ARG A 26 -5.01 -44.45 12.64
N ARG A 27 -5.22 -45.76 12.73
CA ARG A 27 -4.18 -46.70 13.18
C ARG A 27 -3.17 -47.08 12.11
N ASN A 28 -3.59 -47.21 10.86
CA ASN A 28 -2.73 -47.70 9.78
C ASN A 28 -2.01 -46.60 8.99
N VAL A 29 -2.51 -45.38 8.99
CA VAL A 29 -1.93 -44.28 8.22
C VAL A 29 -1.51 -43.14 9.13
N TYR A 30 -2.43 -42.62 9.94
CA TYR A 30 -2.17 -41.40 10.71
C TYR A 30 -1.12 -41.60 11.81
N LEU A 31 -1.29 -42.61 12.69
CA LEU A 31 -0.35 -42.86 13.79
C LEU A 31 1.06 -43.26 13.32
N PRO A 32 1.23 -44.15 12.30
CA PRO A 32 2.56 -44.46 11.78
C PRO A 32 3.21 -43.25 11.11
N LEU A 33 2.46 -42.43 10.37
CA LEU A 33 2.98 -41.19 9.77
C LEU A 33 3.46 -40.20 10.84
N LEU A 34 2.68 -40.05 11.93
CA LEU A 34 3.06 -39.20 13.06
C LEU A 34 4.31 -39.72 13.77
N ALA A 35 4.41 -41.02 14.02
CA ALA A 35 5.57 -41.63 14.65
C ALA A 35 6.82 -41.54 13.77
N ASP A 36 6.67 -41.72 12.45
CA ASP A 36 7.74 -41.54 11.48
C ASP A 36 8.20 -40.08 11.41
N PHE A 37 7.27 -39.13 11.41
CA PHE A 37 7.59 -37.71 11.48
C PHE A 37 8.29 -37.33 12.79
N GLU A 38 7.84 -37.87 13.93
CA GLU A 38 8.47 -37.65 15.23
C GLU A 38 9.90 -38.22 15.26
N ASN A 39 10.13 -39.40 14.68
CA ASN A 39 11.46 -39.99 14.56
C ASN A 39 12.36 -39.19 13.61
N GLN A 40 11.86 -38.74 12.46
CA GLN A 40 12.61 -37.88 11.53
C GLN A 40 13.01 -36.55 12.18
N LEU A 41 12.14 -35.97 13.00
CA LEU A 41 12.48 -34.78 13.79
C LEU A 41 13.59 -35.09 14.80
N ARG A 42 13.49 -36.19 15.56
CA ARG A 42 14.54 -36.59 16.50
C ARG A 42 15.89 -36.82 15.81
N ASP A 43 15.90 -37.60 14.73
CA ASP A 43 17.11 -37.90 13.95
C ASP A 43 17.74 -36.63 13.37
N ARG A 44 16.92 -35.67 12.89
CA ARG A 44 17.41 -34.39 12.33
C ARG A 44 18.05 -33.49 13.40
N PHE A 45 17.51 -33.47 14.61
CA PHE A 45 17.95 -32.52 15.64
C PHE A 45 19.02 -33.07 16.60
N ASP A 46 19.18 -34.39 16.74
CA ASP A 46 20.15 -34.96 17.68
C ASP A 46 21.62 -34.66 17.29
N ALA A 47 21.92 -34.49 16.00
CA ALA A 47 23.27 -34.15 15.52
C ALA A 47 23.71 -32.72 15.92
N HIS A 48 22.79 -31.76 15.92
CA HIS A 48 23.08 -30.34 16.19
C HIS A 48 22.65 -29.88 17.59
N LYS A 49 22.06 -30.77 18.39
CA LYS A 49 21.51 -30.48 19.71
C LYS A 49 22.50 -29.80 20.64
N LYS A 50 23.75 -30.28 20.68
CA LYS A 50 24.79 -29.70 21.56
C LYS A 50 25.19 -28.29 21.14
N VAL A 51 25.36 -28.06 19.83
CA VAL A 51 25.72 -26.76 19.26
C VAL A 51 24.59 -25.74 19.47
N VAL A 52 23.34 -26.13 19.22
CA VAL A 52 22.17 -25.25 19.42
C VAL A 52 21.92 -24.94 20.89
N VAL A 53 22.13 -25.92 21.78
CA VAL A 53 22.07 -25.67 23.24
C VAL A 53 23.17 -24.69 23.66
N GLY A 54 24.40 -24.86 23.16
CA GLY A 54 25.50 -23.93 23.42
C GLY A 54 25.21 -22.50 22.95
N LEU A 55 24.66 -22.33 21.74
CA LEU A 55 24.26 -21.00 21.23
C LEU A 55 23.12 -20.38 22.04
N ASN A 56 22.14 -21.17 22.50
CA ASN A 56 21.05 -20.66 23.34
C ASN A 56 21.53 -20.15 24.72
N MET A 57 22.67 -20.64 25.23
CA MET A 57 23.25 -20.17 26.48
C MET A 57 23.82 -18.73 26.38
N LEU A 58 23.96 -18.19 25.16
CA LEU A 58 24.32 -16.78 24.92
C LEU A 58 23.15 -15.81 25.16
N LEU A 59 21.91 -16.30 25.15
CA LEU A 59 20.73 -15.47 25.36
C LEU A 59 20.70 -14.97 26.81
N PRO A 60 20.44 -13.67 27.06
CA PRO A 60 20.50 -13.08 28.41
C PRO A 60 19.66 -13.80 29.47
N LYS A 61 18.54 -14.41 29.08
CA LYS A 61 17.69 -15.23 29.96
C LYS A 61 18.40 -16.47 30.52
N PHE A 62 19.26 -17.12 29.73
CA PHE A 62 19.96 -18.36 30.10
C PHE A 62 21.44 -18.14 30.47
N CYS A 63 21.96 -16.94 30.16
CA CYS A 63 23.35 -16.54 30.34
C CYS A 63 23.81 -16.54 31.82
N ALA A 64 22.90 -16.31 32.78
CA ALA A 64 23.24 -16.23 34.20
C ALA A 64 23.67 -17.56 34.85
N SER A 65 23.35 -18.70 34.22
CA SER A 65 23.74 -20.05 34.68
C SER A 65 24.83 -20.69 33.82
N ALA A 66 25.33 -20.00 32.80
CA ALA A 66 26.21 -20.56 31.79
C ALA A 66 27.70 -20.50 32.22
N SER A 67 28.43 -21.58 31.97
CA SER A 67 29.88 -21.64 32.12
C SER A 67 30.56 -21.70 30.74
N LEU A 68 31.85 -21.37 30.66
CA LEU A 68 32.58 -21.39 29.38
C LEU A 68 32.56 -22.77 28.70
N SER A 69 32.51 -23.84 29.50
CA SER A 69 32.46 -25.22 29.02
C SER A 69 31.18 -25.56 28.27
N ASP A 70 30.09 -24.79 28.46
CA ASP A 70 28.81 -25.04 27.79
C ASP A 70 28.76 -24.51 26.35
N ILE A 71 29.71 -23.63 25.99
CA ILE A 71 29.76 -22.93 24.69
C ILE A 71 30.92 -23.42 23.81
N ASP A 72 31.89 -24.13 24.38
CA ASP A 72 33.09 -24.62 23.69
C ASP A 72 32.76 -25.45 22.44
N ASP A 73 31.76 -26.34 22.52
CA ASP A 73 31.28 -27.14 21.37
C ASP A 73 30.75 -26.26 20.21
N ALA A 74 30.12 -25.12 20.51
CA ALA A 74 29.61 -24.20 19.49
C ALA A 74 30.72 -23.31 18.92
N VAL A 75 31.65 -22.87 19.75
CA VAL A 75 32.82 -22.07 19.33
C VAL A 75 33.76 -22.89 18.45
N GLN A 76 33.97 -24.16 18.77
CA GLN A 76 34.76 -25.07 17.93
C GLN A 76 34.11 -25.32 16.57
N PHE A 77 32.78 -25.39 16.50
CA PHE A 77 32.07 -25.60 15.25
C PHE A 77 32.13 -24.36 14.32
N TYR A 78 32.00 -23.15 14.88
CA TYR A 78 31.98 -21.88 14.13
C TYR A 78 33.32 -21.13 14.11
N LEU A 79 34.43 -21.81 14.37
CA LEU A 79 35.75 -21.18 14.53
C LEU A 79 36.23 -20.41 13.27
N GLY A 80 35.72 -20.77 12.09
CA GLY A 80 35.98 -20.07 10.82
C GLY A 80 35.17 -18.79 10.61
N ASP A 81 34.04 -18.63 11.30
CA ASP A 81 33.11 -17.50 11.16
C ASP A 81 33.28 -16.45 12.27
N ILE A 82 34.14 -16.73 13.26
CA ILE A 82 34.39 -15.85 14.41
C ILE A 82 35.61 -14.96 14.13
N PRO A 83 35.52 -13.63 14.33
CA PRO A 83 36.62 -12.70 14.03
C PRO A 83 37.91 -12.94 14.83
N SER A 84 37.83 -13.31 16.11
CA SER A 84 39.00 -13.44 16.99
C SER A 84 38.84 -14.51 18.07
N ALA A 85 39.26 -15.75 17.79
CA ALA A 85 39.13 -16.89 18.69
C ALA A 85 39.79 -16.71 20.08
N ASN A 86 40.88 -15.92 20.17
CA ASN A 86 41.66 -15.76 21.39
C ASN A 86 40.99 -14.85 22.45
N VAL A 87 39.95 -14.09 22.09
CA VAL A 87 39.33 -13.06 22.96
C VAL A 87 37.96 -13.51 23.50
N ILE A 88 37.41 -14.60 22.98
CA ILE A 88 36.05 -15.09 23.28
C ILE A 88 35.82 -15.31 24.78
N GLU A 89 36.81 -15.83 25.51
CA GLU A 89 36.68 -16.12 26.94
C GLU A 89 36.49 -14.84 27.78
N ALA A 90 37.31 -13.82 27.51
CA ALA A 90 37.19 -12.52 28.18
C ALA A 90 35.88 -11.82 27.79
N GLU A 91 35.51 -11.90 26.51
CA GLU A 91 34.29 -11.29 25.98
C GLU A 91 33.02 -11.93 26.57
N PHE A 92 32.99 -13.26 26.69
CA PHE A 92 31.88 -14.00 27.27
C PHE A 92 31.65 -13.66 28.75
N THR A 93 32.72 -13.58 29.54
CA THR A 93 32.60 -13.18 30.95
C THR A 93 32.06 -11.76 31.12
N LEU A 94 32.45 -10.82 30.26
CA LEU A 94 31.91 -9.46 30.25
C LEU A 94 30.44 -9.42 29.82
N TRP A 95 30.05 -10.23 28.84
CA TRP A 95 28.66 -10.35 28.40
C TRP A 95 27.74 -10.94 29.47
N VAL A 96 28.18 -12.00 30.16
CA VAL A 96 27.45 -12.57 31.31
C VAL A 96 27.26 -11.50 32.39
N ASN A 97 28.30 -10.73 32.71
CA ASN A 97 28.20 -9.64 33.68
C ASN A 97 27.20 -8.55 33.24
N LYS A 98 27.18 -8.19 31.95
CA LYS A 98 26.21 -7.23 31.39
C LYS A 98 24.77 -7.76 31.48
N CYS A 99 24.56 -9.04 31.17
CA CYS A 99 23.25 -9.69 31.23
C CYS A 99 22.72 -9.82 32.68
N CYS A 100 23.61 -10.06 33.65
CA CYS A 100 23.26 -10.17 35.07
C CYS A 100 22.85 -8.85 35.72
N GLN A 101 23.24 -7.70 35.16
CA GLN A 101 22.82 -6.37 35.63
C GLN A 101 21.33 -6.07 35.34
N ILE A 102 20.70 -6.85 34.46
CA ILE A 102 19.30 -6.67 34.07
C ILE A 102 18.41 -7.51 34.98
N GLU A 103 17.32 -6.91 35.46
CA GLU A 103 16.30 -7.60 36.25
C GLU A 103 15.77 -8.84 35.50
N GLU A 104 15.61 -9.94 36.22
CA GLU A 104 15.29 -11.26 35.66
C GLU A 104 14.02 -11.28 34.79
N LYS A 105 13.06 -10.38 35.05
CA LYS A 105 11.82 -10.24 34.28
C LYS A 105 11.99 -9.60 32.91
N ASN A 106 13.04 -8.78 32.73
CA ASN A 106 13.26 -7.98 31.52
C ASN A 106 14.39 -8.54 30.64
N ARG A 107 14.94 -9.71 30.96
CA ARG A 107 15.99 -10.33 30.14
C ARG A 107 15.39 -10.90 28.86
N PRO A 108 15.85 -10.48 27.68
CA PRO A 108 15.30 -10.99 26.43
C PRO A 108 15.56 -12.49 26.27
N ALA A 109 14.53 -13.16 25.75
CA ALA A 109 14.54 -14.58 25.44
C ALA A 109 14.73 -14.86 23.94
N CYS A 110 14.76 -13.81 23.12
CA CYS A 110 14.87 -13.87 21.67
C CYS A 110 16.28 -13.45 21.21
N ALA A 111 16.81 -14.12 20.19
CA ALA A 111 18.13 -13.81 19.63
C ALA A 111 18.20 -12.42 18.98
N LEU A 112 17.12 -11.96 18.34
CA LEU A 112 17.02 -10.64 17.73
C LEU A 112 17.11 -9.52 18.79
N GLN A 113 16.34 -9.63 19.87
CA GLN A 113 16.41 -8.67 20.98
C GLN A 113 17.77 -8.71 21.70
N ALA A 114 18.41 -9.87 21.76
CA ALA A 114 19.76 -9.99 22.31
C ALA A 114 20.83 -9.36 21.40
N LEU A 115 20.62 -9.36 20.07
CA LEU A 115 21.49 -8.70 19.10
C LEU A 115 21.42 -7.17 19.21
N GLU A 116 20.23 -6.60 19.33
CA GLU A 116 20.06 -5.14 19.56
C GLU A 116 20.80 -4.66 20.82
N MET A 117 20.90 -5.52 21.83
CA MET A 117 21.64 -5.23 23.07
C MET A 117 23.16 -5.43 22.96
N CYS A 118 23.61 -6.20 21.97
CA CYS A 118 25.00 -6.57 21.77
C CYS A 118 25.65 -5.57 20.81
N ASN A 119 26.49 -4.66 21.33
CA ASN A 119 27.21 -3.73 20.47
C ASN A 119 28.40 -4.46 19.82
N ARG A 120 28.46 -4.45 18.48
CA ARG A 120 29.46 -5.11 17.64
C ARG A 120 30.91 -4.67 17.94
N ASP A 121 31.11 -3.41 18.35
CA ASP A 121 32.46 -2.89 18.62
C ASP A 121 33.05 -3.41 19.93
N PHE A 122 32.20 -3.66 20.91
CA PHE A 122 32.61 -4.16 22.23
C PHE A 122 32.59 -5.69 22.33
N PHE A 123 31.66 -6.34 21.62
CA PHE A 123 31.45 -7.78 21.67
C PHE A 123 31.38 -8.41 20.26
N PRO A 124 32.48 -8.37 19.47
CA PRO A 124 32.48 -8.81 18.08
C PRO A 124 32.25 -10.32 17.91
N ASN A 125 32.75 -11.16 18.82
CA ASN A 125 32.61 -12.60 18.72
C ASN A 125 31.21 -13.06 19.18
N ILE A 126 30.66 -12.46 20.24
CA ILE A 126 29.32 -12.77 20.74
C ILE A 126 28.26 -12.24 19.79
N HIS A 127 28.45 -11.05 19.23
CA HIS A 127 27.60 -10.53 18.17
C HIS A 127 27.55 -11.51 16.99
N SER A 128 28.71 -12.00 16.53
CA SER A 128 28.76 -12.99 15.44
C SER A 128 28.03 -14.28 15.79
N LEU A 129 28.21 -14.82 17.00
CA LEU A 129 27.51 -16.03 17.46
C LEU A 129 25.99 -15.83 17.63
N LEU A 130 25.55 -14.65 18.09
CA LEU A 130 24.13 -14.29 18.18
C LEU A 130 23.52 -14.07 16.79
N SER A 131 24.27 -13.51 15.83
CA SER A 131 23.85 -13.39 14.43
C SER A 131 23.69 -14.77 13.79
N ILE A 132 24.60 -15.69 14.08
CA ILE A 132 24.48 -17.09 13.67
C ILE A 132 23.23 -17.71 14.30
N LEU A 133 22.98 -17.51 15.60
CA LEU A 133 21.77 -18.02 16.25
C LEU A 133 20.48 -17.44 15.66
N ALA A 134 20.46 -16.15 15.30
CA ALA A 134 19.30 -15.50 14.68
C ALA A 134 19.05 -15.96 13.22
N THR A 135 20.10 -16.36 12.51
CA THR A 135 20.03 -16.85 11.12
C THR A 135 19.87 -18.37 11.02
N LEU A 136 20.10 -19.11 12.11
CA LEU A 136 19.75 -20.52 12.16
C LEU A 136 18.23 -20.64 11.98
N PRO A 137 17.76 -21.50 11.05
CA PRO A 137 16.33 -21.71 10.85
C PRO A 137 15.76 -22.36 12.11
N VAL A 138 15.24 -21.55 13.01
CA VAL A 138 14.23 -22.01 13.96
C VAL A 138 13.10 -22.52 13.07
N SER A 139 12.76 -23.79 13.22
CA SER A 139 11.60 -24.38 12.55
C SER A 139 10.33 -23.76 13.11
N THR A 140 10.10 -22.48 12.85
CA THR A 140 8.77 -21.94 12.74
C THR A 140 8.12 -22.72 11.60
N SER A 141 7.32 -23.69 11.99
CA SER A 141 6.32 -24.34 11.16
C SER A 141 5.20 -23.33 10.83
N THR A 142 5.57 -22.16 10.35
CA THR A 142 4.71 -21.33 9.52
C THR A 142 4.96 -21.80 8.10
N PRO A 143 4.00 -22.49 7.46
CA PRO A 143 4.16 -22.87 6.07
C PRO A 143 4.09 -21.58 5.26
N GLU A 144 5.24 -20.99 4.94
CA GLU A 144 5.40 -20.08 3.82
C GLU A 144 5.27 -20.89 2.52
N ARG A 145 4.08 -21.46 2.32
CA ARG A 145 3.54 -21.60 0.97
C ARG A 145 3.14 -20.20 0.58
N THR A 146 4.02 -19.51 -0.13
CA THR A 146 3.64 -18.52 -1.12
C THR A 146 2.58 -19.15 -2.04
N PHE A 147 1.31 -18.96 -1.68
CA PHE A 147 0.21 -19.13 -2.61
C PHE A 147 0.28 -17.93 -3.55
N SER A 148 1.15 -18.02 -4.56
CA SER A 148 1.21 -16.99 -5.58
C SER A 148 -0.15 -16.93 -6.28
N THR A 149 -0.71 -15.72 -6.35
CA THR A 149 -1.90 -15.36 -7.13
C THR A 149 -1.87 -15.95 -8.54
N LEU A 150 -0.67 -16.03 -9.13
CA LEU A 150 -0.35 -16.71 -10.39
C LEU A 150 -0.73 -18.20 -10.45
N ARG A 151 -0.59 -18.95 -9.35
CA ARG A 151 -0.99 -20.37 -9.31
C ARG A 151 -2.50 -20.54 -9.32
N ARG A 152 -3.26 -19.60 -8.73
CA ARG A 152 -4.74 -19.55 -8.84
C ARG A 152 -5.17 -19.23 -10.26
N LEU A 153 -4.57 -18.20 -10.89
CA LEU A 153 -4.82 -17.84 -12.28
C LEU A 153 -4.51 -18.99 -13.27
N LYS A 154 -3.33 -19.62 -13.14
CA LYS A 154 -2.96 -20.78 -13.97
C LYS A 154 -3.83 -22.01 -13.71
N SER A 155 -4.34 -22.19 -12.49
CA SER A 155 -5.26 -23.30 -12.20
C SER A 155 -6.63 -23.08 -12.84
N TYR A 156 -7.12 -21.83 -12.88
CA TYR A 156 -8.35 -21.44 -13.58
C TYR A 156 -8.24 -21.59 -15.11
N LEU A 157 -7.10 -21.22 -15.69
CA LEU A 157 -6.85 -21.27 -17.14
C LEU A 157 -6.41 -22.64 -17.68
N ARG A 158 -6.35 -23.68 -16.83
CA ARG A 158 -5.81 -25.00 -17.21
C ARG A 158 -6.61 -25.73 -18.30
N ASN A 159 -7.77 -25.18 -18.69
CA ASN A 159 -8.65 -25.73 -19.73
C ASN A 159 -8.65 -24.96 -21.08
N HIS A 160 -7.85 -23.90 -21.27
CA HIS A 160 -7.75 -23.19 -22.55
C HIS A 160 -6.29 -22.90 -22.96
N MET A 161 -5.97 -23.03 -24.25
CA MET A 161 -4.60 -23.11 -24.77
C MET A 161 -3.92 -21.77 -25.19
N ASN A 162 -4.57 -20.61 -25.06
CA ASN A 162 -4.00 -19.34 -25.53
C ASN A 162 -3.44 -18.46 -24.38
N ASN A 163 -2.25 -17.91 -24.58
CA ASN A 163 -1.51 -17.11 -23.58
C ASN A 163 -2.02 -15.68 -23.43
N ASP A 164 -2.65 -15.07 -24.44
CA ASP A 164 -3.04 -13.65 -24.41
C ASP A 164 -4.07 -13.32 -23.30
N THR A 165 -4.97 -14.26 -22.98
CA THR A 165 -5.92 -14.14 -21.87
C THR A 165 -5.26 -14.27 -20.50
N LEU A 166 -4.12 -14.97 -20.41
CA LEU A 166 -3.36 -15.08 -19.16
C LEU A 166 -2.65 -13.77 -18.84
N THR A 167 -2.12 -13.08 -19.84
CA THR A 167 -1.51 -11.76 -19.69
C THR A 167 -2.56 -10.71 -19.28
N GLY A 168 -3.75 -10.71 -19.90
CA GLY A 168 -4.85 -9.81 -19.54
C GLY A 168 -5.40 -10.05 -18.13
N LEU A 169 -5.57 -11.31 -17.72
CA LEU A 169 -6.02 -11.65 -16.36
C LEU A 169 -4.92 -11.49 -15.31
N ALA A 170 -3.65 -11.67 -15.68
CA ALA A 170 -2.52 -11.33 -14.82
C ALA A 170 -2.45 -9.82 -14.61
N LEU A 171 -2.60 -9.01 -15.67
CA LEU A 171 -2.73 -7.54 -15.57
C LEU A 171 -3.91 -7.14 -14.67
N LEU A 172 -5.09 -7.76 -14.82
CA LEU A 172 -6.24 -7.52 -13.94
C LEU A 172 -5.99 -7.93 -12.47
N SER A 173 -5.14 -8.92 -12.23
CA SER A 173 -4.79 -9.37 -10.87
C SER A 173 -3.66 -8.55 -10.22
N ILE A 174 -2.78 -7.99 -11.06
CA ILE A 174 -1.65 -7.13 -10.68
C ILE A 174 -2.20 -5.72 -10.42
N HIS A 175 -3.09 -5.21 -11.27
CA HIS A 175 -3.85 -3.97 -11.08
C HIS A 175 -5.14 -4.19 -10.27
N ARG A 176 -5.07 -4.96 -9.17
CA ARG A 176 -6.19 -5.07 -8.21
C ARG A 176 -6.34 -3.83 -7.33
N GLU A 177 -5.50 -2.84 -7.54
CA GLU A 177 -5.49 -1.59 -6.80
C GLU A 177 -6.60 -0.66 -7.29
N LEU A 178 -7.54 -0.40 -6.39
CA LEU A 178 -8.70 0.46 -6.54
C LEU A 178 -9.72 -0.03 -7.58
N GLN A 179 -10.69 -0.81 -7.10
CA GLN A 179 -12.05 -0.44 -7.49
C GLN A 179 -12.33 0.94 -6.86
N VAL A 180 -12.01 2.01 -7.59
CA VAL A 180 -12.71 3.28 -7.39
C VAL A 180 -14.15 2.98 -7.70
N THR A 181 -14.97 2.77 -6.66
CA THR A 181 -16.39 2.87 -6.87
C THR A 181 -16.63 4.33 -7.33
N PRO A 182 -17.29 4.54 -8.47
CA PRO A 182 -17.70 5.87 -8.92
C PRO A 182 -18.68 6.52 -7.94
N GLU A 183 -19.06 5.79 -6.90
CA GLU A 183 -19.70 6.26 -5.69
C GLU A 183 -18.89 7.36 -5.01
N GLN A 184 -17.55 7.41 -5.07
CA GLN A 184 -16.77 8.50 -4.42
C GLN A 184 -17.22 9.90 -4.87
N VAL A 185 -17.42 10.11 -6.17
CA VAL A 185 -17.81 11.40 -6.74
C VAL A 185 -19.29 11.71 -6.49
N LEU A 186 -20.11 10.67 -6.37
CA LEU A 186 -21.53 10.76 -5.99
C LEU A 186 -21.75 10.69 -4.46
N MET A 187 -20.71 10.58 -3.65
CA MET A 187 -20.84 10.52 -2.18
C MET A 187 -21.42 11.85 -1.68
N PRO A 188 -22.48 11.83 -0.86
CA PRO A 188 -23.14 13.04 -0.43
C PRO A 188 -22.39 13.74 0.70
N LEU A 189 -21.58 14.74 0.36
CA LEU A 189 -21.00 15.70 1.30
C LEU A 189 -22.07 16.73 1.75
N VAL A 190 -22.44 16.71 3.03
CA VAL A 190 -23.53 17.54 3.57
C VAL A 190 -24.79 17.40 2.70
N HIS A 191 -25.17 16.15 2.45
CA HIS A 191 -26.37 15.75 1.71
C HIS A 191 -26.36 16.07 0.18
N ARG A 192 -25.26 16.59 -0.36
CA ARG A 192 -25.07 16.76 -1.82
C ARG A 192 -23.87 16.02 -2.34
N PRO A 193 -23.92 15.45 -3.55
CA PRO A 193 -22.78 14.74 -4.10
C PRO A 193 -21.59 15.68 -4.30
N LEU A 194 -20.38 15.15 -4.14
CA LEU A 194 -19.14 15.93 -4.25
C LEU A 194 -18.99 16.61 -5.61
N ILE A 195 -19.46 15.98 -6.70
CA ILE A 195 -19.42 16.56 -8.05
C ILE A 195 -20.18 17.89 -8.17
N ASP A 196 -21.23 18.09 -7.39
CA ASP A 196 -22.01 19.33 -7.46
C ASP A 196 -21.21 20.51 -6.88
N TYR A 197 -20.34 20.26 -5.91
CA TYR A 197 -19.46 21.29 -5.36
C TYR A 197 -18.39 21.70 -6.39
N THR A 198 -17.78 20.74 -7.10
CA THR A 198 -16.80 21.03 -8.15
C THR A 198 -17.44 21.76 -9.32
N LEU A 199 -18.58 21.30 -9.82
CA LEU A 199 -19.28 21.95 -10.95
C LEU A 199 -19.80 23.34 -10.57
N GLN A 200 -20.31 23.53 -9.34
CA GLN A 200 -20.71 24.86 -8.87
C GLN A 200 -19.52 25.81 -8.77
N TYR A 201 -18.39 25.34 -8.27
CA TYR A 201 -17.16 26.11 -8.23
C TYR A 201 -16.73 26.56 -9.63
N LEU A 202 -16.66 25.64 -10.60
CA LEU A 202 -16.28 25.95 -11.99
C LEU A 202 -17.24 26.93 -12.66
N SER A 203 -18.54 26.76 -12.43
CA SER A 203 -19.59 27.66 -12.94
C SER A 203 -19.48 29.08 -12.35
N ASN A 204 -19.19 29.20 -11.05
CA ASN A 204 -18.99 30.49 -10.39
C ASN A 204 -17.77 31.25 -10.95
N GLU A 205 -16.69 30.53 -11.25
CA GLU A 205 -15.48 31.12 -11.83
C GLU A 205 -15.67 31.52 -13.31
N GLY A 206 -16.64 30.90 -13.99
CA GLY A 206 -17.07 31.23 -15.34
C GLY A 206 -16.48 30.31 -16.41
N VAL A 207 -16.24 29.04 -16.08
CA VAL A 207 -15.84 28.01 -17.04
C VAL A 207 -17.03 27.68 -17.95
N GLN A 208 -16.78 27.62 -19.27
CA GLN A 208 -17.82 27.41 -20.28
C GLN A 208 -18.03 25.94 -20.64
N GLU A 209 -16.95 25.16 -20.76
CA GLU A 209 -17.01 23.76 -21.13
C GLU A 209 -16.28 22.92 -20.06
N THR A 210 -16.90 21.84 -19.62
CA THR A 210 -16.31 20.90 -18.65
C THR A 210 -16.41 19.48 -19.17
N PHE A 211 -15.29 18.77 -19.13
CA PHE A 211 -15.19 17.35 -19.49
C PHE A 211 -15.07 16.53 -18.22
N VAL A 212 -16.07 15.68 -17.96
CA VAL A 212 -16.07 14.74 -16.84
C VAL A 212 -15.68 13.39 -17.37
N PHE A 213 -14.54 12.87 -16.91
CA PHE A 213 -14.05 11.56 -17.29
C PHE A 213 -14.51 10.52 -16.27
N CYS A 214 -15.03 9.40 -16.76
CA CYS A 214 -15.53 8.32 -15.92
C CYS A 214 -15.06 6.97 -16.45
N HIS A 215 -14.43 6.17 -15.59
CA HIS A 215 -14.08 4.78 -15.86
C HIS A 215 -15.24 3.84 -15.49
N SER A 216 -15.67 3.87 -14.23
CA SER A 216 -16.69 2.97 -13.69
C SER A 216 -18.07 3.63 -13.59
N HIS A 217 -19.14 2.83 -13.71
CA HIS A 217 -20.57 3.20 -13.71
C HIS A 217 -20.89 4.56 -14.36
N ALA A 218 -20.33 4.82 -15.54
CA ALA A 218 -20.53 6.07 -16.26
C ALA A 218 -22.01 6.37 -16.55
N ASP A 219 -22.85 5.35 -16.71
CA ASP A 219 -24.30 5.50 -16.92
C ASP A 219 -24.97 6.23 -15.75
N LYS A 220 -24.64 5.87 -14.51
CA LYS A 220 -25.20 6.53 -13.32
C LYS A 220 -24.81 8.00 -13.25
N ILE A 221 -23.56 8.33 -13.56
CA ILE A 221 -23.06 9.71 -13.55
C ILE A 221 -23.72 10.51 -14.68
N ARG A 222 -23.86 9.90 -15.86
CA ARG A 222 -24.52 10.52 -17.01
C ARG A 222 -26.00 10.79 -16.72
N ASP A 223 -26.70 9.84 -16.11
CA ASP A 223 -28.11 9.99 -15.74
C ASP A 223 -28.28 11.06 -14.65
N TYR A 224 -27.39 11.07 -13.64
CA TYR A 224 -27.36 12.13 -12.64
C TYR A 224 -27.16 13.52 -13.26
N ILE A 225 -26.21 13.67 -14.21
CA ILE A 225 -25.97 14.95 -14.88
C ILE A 225 -27.16 15.37 -15.75
N LYS A 226 -27.84 14.44 -16.44
CA LYS A 226 -29.07 14.75 -17.19
C LYS A 226 -30.21 15.22 -16.28
N GLU A 227 -30.33 14.64 -15.09
CA GLU A 227 -31.33 15.03 -14.09
C GLU A 227 -30.98 16.33 -13.37
N SER A 228 -29.70 16.72 -13.39
CA SER A 228 -29.20 17.93 -12.74
C SER A 228 -29.43 19.20 -13.55
N LYS A 229 -29.31 20.35 -12.86
CA LYS A 229 -29.35 21.71 -13.44
C LYS A 229 -28.31 21.98 -14.53
N TRP A 230 -27.31 21.11 -14.67
CA TRP A 230 -26.20 21.28 -15.62
C TRP A 230 -26.59 20.89 -17.06
N SER A 231 -27.70 20.19 -17.24
CA SER A 231 -28.24 19.85 -18.56
C SER A 231 -29.27 20.87 -19.07
N ASP A 232 -29.67 21.84 -18.25
CA ASP A 232 -30.65 22.85 -18.63
C ASP A 232 -30.07 23.89 -19.59
N ALA A 233 -30.90 24.36 -20.53
CA ALA A 233 -30.51 25.31 -21.56
C ALA A 233 -30.10 26.70 -21.01
N ASP A 234 -30.51 27.02 -19.77
CA ASP A 234 -30.16 28.26 -19.08
C ASP A 234 -28.78 28.21 -18.38
N SER A 235 -28.14 27.03 -18.34
CA SER A 235 -26.82 26.87 -17.74
C SER A 235 -25.74 27.56 -18.59
N LYS A 236 -24.84 28.30 -17.92
CA LYS A 236 -23.72 29.00 -18.57
C LYS A 236 -22.56 28.07 -18.95
N MET A 237 -22.63 26.80 -18.54
CA MET A 237 -21.56 25.82 -18.61
C MET A 237 -22.10 24.52 -19.18
N SER A 238 -21.51 24.03 -20.27
CA SER A 238 -21.85 22.72 -20.84
C SER A 238 -20.97 21.63 -20.24
N VAL A 239 -21.59 20.61 -19.67
CA VAL A 239 -20.91 19.44 -19.10
C VAL A 239 -21.02 18.27 -20.07
N SER A 240 -19.88 17.71 -20.46
CA SER A 240 -19.83 16.50 -21.29
C SER A 240 -19.15 15.36 -20.54
N VAL A 241 -19.77 14.20 -20.57
CA VAL A 241 -19.26 12.99 -19.88
C VAL A 241 -18.56 12.11 -20.89
N LEU A 242 -17.26 11.90 -20.69
CA LEU A 242 -16.45 10.98 -21.47
C LEU A 242 -16.27 9.69 -20.69
N SER A 243 -16.65 8.58 -21.30
CA SER A 243 -16.57 7.26 -20.69
C SER A 243 -15.79 6.30 -21.59
N SER A 244 -14.75 5.69 -21.04
CA SER A 244 -14.00 4.60 -21.66
C SER A 244 -13.59 3.61 -20.57
N GLU A 245 -13.56 2.33 -20.92
CA GLU A 245 -13.03 1.27 -20.04
C GLU A 245 -11.51 1.40 -19.88
N ASP A 246 -10.83 2.07 -20.82
CA ASP A 246 -9.37 2.21 -20.82
C ASP A 246 -8.83 3.28 -19.85
N TYR A 247 -9.70 4.07 -19.20
CA TYR A 247 -9.27 5.12 -18.28
C TYR A 247 -8.87 4.54 -16.91
N LEU A 248 -7.64 4.06 -16.78
CA LEU A 248 -7.10 3.60 -15.50
C LEU A 248 -6.37 4.72 -14.74
N SER A 249 -5.72 5.62 -15.46
CA SER A 249 -4.92 6.70 -14.88
C SER A 249 -5.31 8.08 -15.42
N VAL A 250 -4.89 9.14 -14.71
CA VAL A 250 -5.04 10.52 -15.17
C VAL A 250 -4.27 10.74 -16.47
N GLY A 251 -3.12 10.09 -16.63
CA GLY A 251 -2.34 10.11 -17.86
C GLY A 251 -3.14 9.61 -19.06
N ASP A 252 -3.85 8.49 -18.92
CA ASP A 252 -4.66 7.92 -20.01
C ASP A 252 -5.81 8.84 -20.42
N MET A 253 -6.44 9.48 -19.43
CA MET A 253 -7.51 10.46 -19.67
C MET A 253 -6.98 11.67 -20.47
N ILE A 254 -5.78 12.16 -20.13
CA ILE A 254 -5.14 13.28 -20.84
C ILE A 254 -4.70 12.87 -22.25
N ARG A 255 -4.19 11.65 -22.45
CA ARG A 255 -3.81 11.12 -23.76
C ARG A 255 -5.01 11.00 -24.71
N ASP A 256 -6.13 10.47 -24.21
CA ASP A 256 -7.35 10.40 -24.99
C ASP A 256 -7.91 11.79 -25.32
N LEU A 257 -7.72 12.75 -24.41
CA LEU A 257 -8.05 14.14 -24.67
C LEU A 257 -7.21 14.75 -25.80
N ASP A 258 -5.92 14.42 -25.89
CA ASP A 258 -5.04 14.83 -26.99
C ASP A 258 -5.45 14.16 -28.30
N ALA A 259 -5.72 12.85 -28.27
CA ALA A 259 -6.20 12.08 -29.42
C ALA A 259 -7.51 12.65 -30.00
N LYS A 260 -8.39 13.19 -29.15
CA LYS A 260 -9.64 13.86 -29.55
C LYS A 260 -9.47 15.34 -29.89
N ALA A 261 -8.30 15.94 -29.64
CA ALA A 261 -7.98 17.34 -29.88
C ALA A 261 -9.05 18.32 -29.34
N LEU A 262 -9.56 18.06 -28.13
CA LEU A 262 -10.64 18.84 -27.53
C LEU A 262 -10.17 20.19 -26.97
N ILE A 263 -8.92 20.26 -26.49
CA ILE A 263 -8.36 21.46 -25.86
C ILE A 263 -7.73 22.37 -26.90
N ARG A 264 -8.12 23.66 -26.88
CA ARG A 264 -7.57 24.70 -27.78
C ARG A 264 -6.82 25.82 -27.05
N SER A 265 -7.04 25.96 -25.75
CA SER A 265 -6.47 27.04 -24.92
C SER A 265 -6.08 26.50 -23.56
N ASP A 266 -5.52 27.37 -22.71
CA ASP A 266 -5.27 27.07 -21.29
C ASP A 266 -6.53 26.49 -20.65
N PHE A 267 -6.34 25.43 -19.86
CA PHE A 267 -7.42 24.69 -19.22
C PHE A 267 -7.11 24.45 -17.75
N VAL A 268 -8.13 24.10 -16.98
CA VAL A 268 -8.00 23.80 -15.55
C VAL A 268 -8.13 22.30 -15.37
N LEU A 269 -7.13 21.68 -14.75
CA LEU A 269 -7.14 20.29 -14.34
C LEU A 269 -7.53 20.20 -12.86
N LEU A 270 -8.56 19.41 -12.56
CA LEU A 270 -9.22 19.37 -11.27
C LEU A 270 -9.72 17.96 -10.96
N ASP A 271 -9.55 17.52 -9.71
CA ASP A 271 -10.05 16.23 -9.24
C ASP A 271 -11.56 16.30 -8.90
N GLY A 272 -12.31 15.24 -9.18
CA GLY A 272 -13.79 15.22 -9.12
C GLY A 272 -14.39 15.47 -7.73
N ALA A 273 -13.59 15.30 -6.66
CA ALA A 273 -14.00 15.41 -5.27
C ALA A 273 -13.54 16.71 -4.56
N THR A 274 -13.18 17.75 -5.32
CA THR A 274 -12.57 18.98 -4.76
C THR A 274 -13.61 20.04 -4.36
N VAL A 275 -13.48 20.58 -3.15
CA VAL A 275 -14.26 21.73 -2.67
C VAL A 275 -13.32 22.93 -2.55
N ALA A 276 -13.56 23.96 -3.35
CA ALA A 276 -12.74 25.16 -3.37
C ALA A 276 -13.55 26.45 -3.53
N ASN A 277 -13.00 27.56 -3.04
CA ASN A 277 -13.48 28.93 -3.30
C ASN A 277 -12.34 29.86 -3.74
N VAL A 278 -11.28 29.28 -4.32
CA VAL A 278 -10.12 30.03 -4.83
C VAL A 278 -10.52 30.75 -6.13
N PRO A 279 -10.28 32.06 -6.27
CA PRO A 279 -10.57 32.76 -7.52
C PRO A 279 -9.58 32.32 -8.61
N LEU A 280 -10.09 31.72 -9.69
CA LEU A 280 -9.28 31.19 -10.80
C LEU A 280 -8.85 32.29 -11.78
N ARG A 281 -9.69 33.31 -11.98
CA ARG A 281 -9.39 34.40 -12.93
C ARG A 281 -8.02 35.06 -12.75
N PRO A 282 -7.64 35.54 -11.55
CA PRO A 282 -6.32 36.14 -11.35
C PRO A 282 -5.18 35.14 -11.57
N ILE A 283 -5.39 33.86 -11.25
CA ILE A 283 -4.39 32.81 -11.41
C ILE A 283 -4.17 32.48 -12.90
N ILE A 284 -5.23 32.44 -13.69
CA ILE A 284 -5.15 32.26 -15.15
C ILE A 284 -4.45 33.47 -15.80
N GLU A 285 -4.73 34.69 -15.34
CA GLU A 285 -4.03 35.89 -15.83
C GLU A 285 -2.53 35.88 -15.48
N GLU A 286 -2.19 35.43 -14.28
CA GLU A 286 -0.80 35.24 -13.87
C GLU A 286 -0.12 34.16 -14.72
N HIS A 287 -0.77 33.03 -14.92
CA HIS A 287 -0.28 31.95 -15.79
C HIS A 287 -0.04 32.43 -17.23
N ARG A 288 -0.94 33.23 -17.80
CA ARG A 288 -0.72 33.79 -19.14
C ARG A 288 0.47 34.74 -19.20
N LYS A 289 0.73 35.50 -18.13
CA LYS A 289 1.92 36.36 -18.03
C LYS A 289 3.18 35.52 -17.89
N THR A 290 3.16 34.41 -17.14
CA THR A 290 4.31 33.51 -17.03
C THR A 290 4.60 32.81 -18.35
N VAL A 291 3.58 32.30 -19.05
CA VAL A 291 3.71 31.70 -20.41
C VAL A 291 4.24 32.71 -21.43
N ALA A 292 3.85 33.99 -21.32
CA ALA A 292 4.37 35.04 -22.19
C ALA A 292 5.85 35.37 -21.93
N ARG A 293 6.30 35.25 -20.66
CA ARG A 293 7.70 35.45 -20.26
C ARG A 293 8.56 34.23 -20.60
N ASP A 294 8.03 33.05 -20.34
CA ASP A 294 8.67 31.76 -20.46
C ASP A 294 7.78 30.84 -21.30
N LYS A 295 8.19 30.60 -22.55
CA LYS A 295 7.44 29.76 -23.49
C LYS A 295 7.42 28.28 -23.07
N GLY A 296 8.34 27.86 -22.19
CA GLY A 296 8.38 26.50 -21.63
C GLY A 296 7.46 26.31 -20.42
N ALA A 297 6.70 27.32 -20.00
CA ALA A 297 5.79 27.20 -18.87
C ALA A 297 4.60 26.28 -19.20
N LEU A 298 4.54 25.11 -18.53
CA LEU A 298 3.52 24.11 -18.80
C LEU A 298 2.32 24.20 -17.87
N MET A 299 2.56 24.37 -16.57
CA MET A 299 1.50 24.35 -15.57
C MET A 299 1.80 25.25 -14.38
N THR A 300 0.73 25.75 -13.77
CA THR A 300 0.75 26.45 -12.49
C THR A 300 -0.04 25.65 -11.46
N LEU A 301 0.65 25.10 -10.47
CA LEU A 301 0.08 24.35 -9.35
C LEU A 301 -0.43 25.30 -8.28
N ILE A 302 -1.61 25.05 -7.74
CA ILE A 302 -2.20 25.87 -6.69
C ILE A 302 -2.02 25.18 -5.35
N TYR A 303 -1.34 25.86 -4.44
CA TYR A 303 -1.09 25.42 -3.08
C TYR A 303 -1.79 26.30 -2.06
N ARG A 304 -2.19 25.67 -0.96
CA ARG A 304 -2.78 26.33 0.19
C ARG A 304 -1.80 26.34 1.36
N ARG A 305 -1.53 27.50 1.94
CA ARG A 305 -0.70 27.58 3.14
C ARG A 305 -1.44 27.11 4.38
N LEU A 306 -0.98 26.01 4.99
CA LEU A 306 -1.51 25.40 6.20
C LEU A 306 -0.40 24.79 7.06
N PRO A 307 -0.46 24.97 8.40
CA PRO A 307 0.54 24.38 9.27
C PRO A 307 0.50 22.83 9.19
N PRO A 308 1.62 22.13 9.42
CA PRO A 308 1.69 20.67 9.30
C PRO A 308 0.69 19.92 10.20
N TRP A 309 0.44 20.41 11.41
CA TRP A 309 -0.51 19.81 12.37
C TRP A 309 -1.98 20.12 12.07
N HIS A 310 -2.30 20.68 10.91
CA HIS A 310 -3.67 21.02 10.55
C HIS A 310 -4.46 19.76 10.18
N ARG A 311 -5.69 19.62 10.70
CA ARG A 311 -6.61 18.48 10.45
C ARG A 311 -6.89 18.17 8.97
N ARG A 312 -6.66 19.14 8.07
CA ARG A 312 -6.89 19.00 6.62
C ARG A 312 -5.73 18.36 5.89
N ARG A 313 -4.63 18.09 6.58
CA ARG A 313 -3.48 17.39 6.03
C ARG A 313 -3.54 15.95 6.52
N CYS A 314 -3.45 15.03 5.57
CA CYS A 314 -3.23 13.62 5.86
C CYS A 314 -1.79 13.29 5.53
N GLN A 315 -1.24 12.30 6.22
CA GLN A 315 0.14 11.85 6.02
C GLN A 315 0.39 11.42 4.56
N GLU A 316 -0.64 10.89 3.88
CA GLU A 316 -0.57 10.42 2.49
C GLU A 316 -0.41 11.55 1.46
N ASP A 317 -1.01 12.72 1.71
CA ASP A 317 -0.94 13.90 0.83
C ASP A 317 0.12 14.91 1.31
N ASP A 318 0.85 14.61 2.39
CA ASP A 318 1.91 15.48 2.89
C ASP A 318 3.08 15.54 1.92
N SER A 319 3.44 16.76 1.54
CA SER A 319 4.53 17.04 0.60
C SER A 319 5.48 18.11 1.12
N ALA A 320 6.72 18.01 0.69
CA ALA A 320 7.76 19.00 0.86
C ALA A 320 8.13 19.56 -0.51
N VAL A 321 8.11 20.88 -0.64
CA VAL A 321 8.21 21.59 -1.92
C VAL A 321 9.35 22.60 -1.85
N ALA A 322 10.24 22.58 -2.84
CA ALA A 322 11.28 23.58 -3.03
C ALA A 322 10.87 24.57 -4.13
N LEU A 323 10.85 25.87 -3.79
CA LEU A 323 10.37 26.94 -4.66
C LEU A 323 11.42 28.04 -4.81
N ASN A 324 11.38 28.74 -5.94
CA ASN A 324 12.03 30.04 -6.06
C ASN A 324 11.04 31.15 -5.61
N PRO A 325 11.37 31.93 -4.57
CA PRO A 325 10.44 32.91 -3.99
C PRO A 325 10.15 34.11 -4.92
N GLU A 326 11.03 34.40 -5.88
CA GLU A 326 10.88 35.59 -6.75
C GLU A 326 10.08 35.28 -8.02
N THR A 327 10.19 34.06 -8.53
CA THR A 327 9.53 33.63 -9.78
C THR A 327 8.32 32.75 -9.53
N GLY A 328 8.19 32.15 -8.34
CA GLY A 328 7.21 31.12 -8.05
C GLY A 328 7.47 29.79 -8.76
N LYS A 329 8.65 29.62 -9.37
CA LYS A 329 9.02 28.39 -10.09
C LYS A 329 9.21 27.23 -9.10
N LEU A 330 8.63 26.08 -9.44
CA LEU A 330 8.81 24.83 -8.74
C LEU A 330 10.16 24.22 -9.11
N LEU A 331 10.94 23.84 -8.11
CA LEU A 331 12.28 23.27 -8.28
C LEU A 331 12.30 21.79 -7.92
N HIS A 332 11.61 21.42 -6.84
CA HIS A 332 11.54 20.04 -6.40
C HIS A 332 10.25 19.75 -5.64
N HIS A 333 9.75 18.52 -5.78
CA HIS A 333 8.51 18.07 -5.15
C HIS A 333 8.65 16.65 -4.60
N ILE A 334 8.69 16.54 -3.27
CA ILE A 334 8.81 15.27 -2.54
C ILE A 334 7.50 15.01 -1.80
N LYS A 335 7.06 13.75 -1.76
CA LYS A 335 6.00 13.32 -0.84
C LYS A 335 6.65 12.82 0.44
N THR A 336 6.27 13.38 1.58
CA THR A 336 6.82 13.02 2.90
C THR A 336 6.22 11.72 3.43
N SER A 337 5.18 11.17 2.79
CA SER A 337 4.50 9.94 3.22
C SER A 337 5.38 8.69 3.23
N VAL A 338 6.50 8.69 2.51
CA VAL A 338 7.34 7.49 2.30
C VAL A 338 8.63 7.53 3.12
N THR A 339 9.12 8.72 3.48
CA THR A 339 10.45 8.86 4.09
C THR A 339 10.46 9.92 5.18
N ASN A 340 11.10 9.59 6.32
CA ASN A 340 11.38 10.55 7.39
C ASN A 340 12.50 11.54 7.02
N LYS A 341 13.26 11.25 5.96
CA LYS A 341 14.32 12.10 5.39
C LYS A 341 13.86 12.67 4.05
N CYS A 342 14.23 13.93 3.77
CA CYS A 342 13.93 14.61 2.51
C CYS A 342 15.25 14.99 1.85
N ASP A 343 15.54 14.35 0.72
CA ASP A 343 16.78 14.57 -0.02
C ASP A 343 16.54 15.56 -1.15
N PHE A 344 17.32 16.64 -1.18
CA PHE A 344 17.23 17.66 -2.21
C PHE A 344 18.49 17.65 -3.08
N PRO A 345 18.36 17.56 -4.41
CA PRO A 345 19.53 17.52 -5.28
C PRO A 345 20.30 18.85 -5.23
N LEU A 346 21.63 18.74 -5.21
CA LEU A 346 22.53 19.88 -5.09
C LEU A 346 22.46 20.85 -6.29
N SER A 347 22.06 20.36 -7.46
CA SER A 347 21.89 21.15 -8.70
C SER A 347 21.00 22.37 -8.49
N ILE A 348 19.93 22.21 -7.71
CA ILE A 348 18.95 23.27 -7.42
C ILE A 348 19.61 24.48 -6.75
N PHE A 349 20.54 24.23 -5.83
CA PHE A 349 21.23 25.28 -5.08
C PHE A 349 22.36 25.94 -5.89
N GLN A 350 22.86 25.26 -6.94
CA GLN A 350 23.88 25.81 -7.83
C GLN A 350 23.26 26.76 -8.87
N GLU A 351 22.10 26.39 -9.40
CA GLU A 351 21.41 27.17 -10.45
C GLU A 351 20.66 28.39 -9.91
N HIS A 352 20.19 28.34 -8.66
CA HIS A 352 19.33 29.37 -8.10
C HIS A 352 19.95 30.04 -6.87
N SER A 353 20.03 31.37 -6.90
CA SER A 353 20.57 32.16 -5.80
C SER A 353 19.70 32.14 -4.54
N ARG A 354 18.41 31.83 -4.67
CA ARG A 354 17.46 31.78 -3.55
C ARG A 354 16.49 30.63 -3.75
N VAL A 355 16.41 29.78 -2.72
CA VAL A 355 15.51 28.62 -2.65
C VAL A 355 14.77 28.69 -1.33
N SER A 356 13.44 28.59 -1.37
CA SER A 356 12.58 28.47 -0.20
C SER A 356 12.02 27.06 -0.11
N LEU A 357 12.29 26.39 1.01
CA LEU A 357 11.75 25.07 1.31
C LEU A 357 10.46 25.21 2.12
N HIS A 358 9.40 24.59 1.62
CA HIS A 358 8.08 24.65 2.19
C HIS A 358 7.58 23.25 2.57
N HIS A 359 7.31 23.07 3.85
CA HIS A 359 6.53 21.94 4.36
C HIS A 359 5.16 22.41 4.90
N ASP A 360 4.82 23.69 4.74
CA ASP A 360 3.57 24.32 5.18
C ASP A 360 2.52 24.44 4.05
N LEU A 361 2.71 23.74 2.93
CA LEU A 361 1.82 23.81 1.78
C LEU A 361 0.98 22.53 1.67
N GLN A 362 -0.34 22.69 1.58
CA GLN A 362 -1.28 21.65 1.19
C GLN A 362 -1.49 21.73 -0.32
N ASP A 363 -1.36 20.59 -0.99
CA ASP A 363 -1.72 20.45 -2.40
C ASP A 363 -3.25 20.46 -2.56
N CYS A 364 -3.76 21.41 -3.33
CA CYS A 364 -5.20 21.54 -3.58
C CYS A 364 -5.70 20.62 -4.71
N ARG A 365 -4.81 19.84 -5.35
CA ARG A 365 -5.12 19.01 -6.53
C ARG A 365 -5.78 19.79 -7.66
N LEU A 366 -5.42 21.07 -7.76
CA LEU A 366 -5.91 22.04 -8.72
C LEU A 366 -4.71 22.61 -9.47
N ALA A 367 -4.75 22.52 -10.80
CA ALA A 367 -3.70 23.04 -11.66
C ALA A 367 -4.28 23.80 -12.86
N VAL A 368 -3.64 24.89 -13.24
CA VAL A 368 -3.87 25.57 -14.52
C VAL A 368 -2.81 25.07 -15.50
N CYS A 369 -3.24 24.51 -16.62
CA CYS A 369 -2.39 23.85 -17.59
C CYS A 369 -2.43 24.56 -18.94
N SER A 370 -1.27 24.62 -19.59
CA SER A 370 -1.09 25.02 -20.98
C SER A 370 -1.55 23.90 -21.93
N PRO A 371 -2.02 24.23 -23.14
CA PRO A 371 -2.38 23.22 -24.16
C PRO A 371 -1.20 22.34 -24.62
N HIS A 372 0.03 22.64 -24.20
CA HIS A 372 1.21 21.81 -24.47
C HIS A 372 1.34 20.59 -23.53
N VAL A 373 0.55 20.52 -22.46
CA VAL A 373 0.60 19.41 -21.50
C VAL A 373 0.13 18.07 -22.12
N PRO A 374 -1.03 17.98 -22.81
CA PRO A 374 -1.49 16.70 -23.35
C PRO A 374 -0.54 16.02 -24.35
N PRO A 375 0.12 16.74 -25.29
CA PRO A 375 1.13 16.14 -26.16
C PRO A 375 2.30 15.51 -25.40
N ILE A 376 2.77 16.12 -24.30
CA ILE A 376 3.87 15.58 -23.50
C ILE A 376 3.44 14.27 -22.80
N PHE A 377 2.19 14.19 -22.36
CA PHE A 377 1.62 12.92 -21.85
C PHE A 377 1.48 11.85 -22.93
N ALA A 378 1.24 12.24 -24.18
CA ALA A 378 1.17 11.32 -25.32
C ALA A 378 2.56 10.80 -25.73
N ASP A 379 3.58 11.66 -25.67
CA ASP A 379 4.97 11.27 -25.95
C ASP A 379 5.54 10.37 -24.85
N ASN A 380 5.22 10.65 -23.58
CA ASN A 380 5.73 9.92 -22.42
C ASN A 380 4.65 9.04 -21.78
N PHE A 381 4.63 7.75 -22.15
CA PHE A 381 3.66 6.77 -21.67
C PHE A 381 3.82 6.40 -20.18
N ASP A 382 4.99 6.64 -19.59
CA ASP A 382 5.28 6.27 -18.20
C ASP A 382 4.57 7.17 -17.18
N TYR A 383 4.12 8.36 -17.60
CA TYR A 383 3.40 9.28 -16.70
C TYR A 383 1.96 8.80 -16.47
N GLN A 384 1.69 8.26 -15.29
CA GLN A 384 0.35 7.80 -14.90
C GLN A 384 -0.39 8.85 -14.06
N THR A 385 0.26 9.43 -13.07
CA THR A 385 -0.34 10.46 -12.20
C THR A 385 0.19 11.86 -12.51
N ARG A 386 -0.54 12.89 -12.04
CA ARG A 386 -0.07 14.28 -12.09
C ARG A 386 1.30 14.45 -11.41
N LEU A 387 1.55 13.71 -10.34
CA LEU A 387 2.78 13.89 -9.55
C LEU A 387 3.99 13.25 -10.22
N ASP A 388 3.80 12.13 -10.92
CA ASP A 388 4.86 11.52 -11.74
C ASP A 388 5.25 12.46 -12.88
N PHE A 389 4.26 13.12 -13.49
CA PHE A 389 4.50 14.16 -14.49
C PHE A 389 5.28 15.36 -13.91
N VAL A 390 4.92 15.84 -12.72
CA VAL A 390 5.65 16.93 -12.05
C VAL A 390 7.09 16.49 -11.77
N ARG A 391 7.31 15.29 -11.21
CA ARG A 391 8.65 14.76 -10.94
C ARG A 391 9.47 14.61 -12.22
N GLY A 392 8.90 13.98 -13.25
CA GLY A 392 9.58 13.75 -14.52
C GLY A 392 9.98 15.03 -15.25
N ILE A 393 9.18 16.11 -15.15
CA ILE A 393 9.58 17.41 -15.71
C ILE A 393 10.72 18.04 -14.93
N LEU A 394 10.70 17.94 -13.59
CA LEU A 394 11.75 18.51 -12.75
C LEU A 394 13.08 17.75 -12.91
N GLU A 395 13.05 16.44 -13.14
CA GLU A 395 14.24 15.62 -13.42
C GLU A 395 14.81 15.87 -14.82
N HIS A 396 13.97 16.14 -15.82
CA HIS A 396 14.38 16.35 -17.21
C HIS A 396 14.40 17.82 -17.65
N GLU A 397 14.61 18.75 -16.72
CA GLU A 397 14.57 20.18 -17.02
C GLU A 397 15.61 20.56 -18.09
N GLU A 398 16.82 20.00 -18.03
CA GLU A 398 17.91 20.29 -18.98
C GLU A 398 17.59 19.86 -20.43
N ILE A 399 16.79 18.81 -20.60
CA ILE A 399 16.53 18.20 -21.91
C ILE A 399 15.33 18.85 -22.58
N MET A 400 14.26 19.10 -21.83
CA MET A 400 13.00 19.60 -22.38
C MET A 400 12.85 21.13 -22.26
N GLY A 401 13.56 21.78 -21.34
CA GLY A 401 13.44 23.22 -21.09
C GLY A 401 12.04 23.65 -20.61
N ASN A 402 11.28 22.72 -20.04
CA ASN A 402 9.92 22.94 -19.57
C ASN A 402 9.91 23.26 -18.08
N SER A 403 9.07 24.21 -17.67
CA SER A 403 9.03 24.71 -16.30
C SER A 403 7.63 24.63 -15.70
N ILE A 404 7.59 24.38 -14.40
CA ILE A 404 6.36 24.34 -13.59
C ILE A 404 6.40 25.51 -12.61
N TYR A 405 5.28 26.20 -12.47
CA TYR A 405 5.12 27.32 -11.54
C TYR A 405 4.14 26.97 -10.44
N THR A 406 4.16 27.72 -9.35
CA THR A 406 3.28 27.56 -8.21
C THR A 406 2.61 28.89 -7.84
N HIS A 407 1.38 28.80 -7.38
CA HIS A 407 0.62 29.92 -6.81
C HIS A 407 0.19 29.55 -5.40
N ILE A 408 0.62 30.34 -4.40
CA ILE A 408 0.32 30.09 -2.98
C ILE A 408 -0.83 31.01 -2.56
N SER A 409 -1.92 30.43 -2.06
CA SER A 409 -3.08 31.18 -1.55
C SER A 409 -3.16 31.16 -0.03
N ASP A 410 -3.21 32.34 0.60
CA ASP A 410 -3.27 32.51 2.07
C ASP A 410 -4.67 32.73 2.65
N SER A 411 -5.65 33.14 1.85
CA SER A 411 -7.03 33.45 2.33
C SER A 411 -8.12 32.47 1.87
N CYS A 412 -7.93 31.76 0.76
CA CYS A 412 -8.99 30.94 0.15
C CYS A 412 -8.95 29.48 0.62
N TYR A 413 -10.09 28.82 0.63
CA TYR A 413 -10.27 27.41 0.93
C TYR A 413 -10.18 26.57 -0.34
N ALA A 414 -9.39 25.49 -0.30
CA ALA A 414 -9.38 24.45 -1.32
C ALA A 414 -8.88 23.14 -0.69
N ALA A 415 -9.68 22.09 -0.80
CA ALA A 415 -9.35 20.77 -0.31
C ALA A 415 -10.09 19.70 -1.15
N SER A 416 -9.48 18.53 -1.32
CA SER A 416 -10.12 17.38 -1.97
C SER A 416 -10.47 16.31 -0.95
N ALA A 417 -11.65 15.70 -1.10
CA ALA A 417 -12.12 14.63 -0.22
C ALA A 417 -11.63 13.27 -0.75
N CYS A 418 -10.34 12.98 -0.55
CA CYS A 418 -9.70 11.74 -1.00
C CYS A 418 -9.95 10.57 -0.03
N ASN A 419 -9.84 10.87 1.27
CA ASN A 419 -9.86 9.89 2.35
C ASN A 419 -11.03 10.16 3.30
N LEU A 420 -11.41 9.19 4.12
CA LEU A 420 -12.46 9.38 5.14
C LEU A 420 -12.11 10.50 6.14
N VAL A 421 -10.83 10.64 6.49
CA VAL A 421 -10.34 11.74 7.35
C VAL A 421 -10.51 13.10 6.66
N MET A 422 -10.17 13.18 5.37
CA MET A 422 -10.37 14.39 4.59
C MET A 422 -11.86 14.68 4.41
N TYR A 423 -12.68 13.67 4.19
CA TYR A 423 -14.13 13.80 4.10
C TYR A 423 -14.74 14.36 5.39
N ASP A 424 -14.31 13.86 6.56
CA ASP A 424 -14.68 14.38 7.87
C ASP A 424 -14.14 15.82 8.10
N ALA A 425 -12.94 16.15 7.63
CA ALA A 425 -12.40 17.51 7.72
C ALA A 425 -13.19 18.49 6.84
N VAL A 426 -13.36 18.17 5.55
CA VAL A 426 -14.02 19.00 4.54
C VAL A 426 -15.49 19.20 4.88
N SER A 427 -16.20 18.16 5.32
CA SER A 427 -17.61 18.30 5.73
C SER A 427 -17.77 19.27 6.91
N GLN A 428 -16.91 19.20 7.92
CA GLN A 428 -16.93 20.14 9.04
C GLN A 428 -16.56 21.55 8.60
N ASP A 429 -15.61 21.71 7.69
CA ASP A 429 -15.23 23.00 7.14
C ASP A 429 -16.39 23.66 6.36
N VAL A 430 -17.12 22.88 5.57
CA VAL A 430 -18.33 23.34 4.86
C VAL A 430 -19.41 23.78 5.83
N LEU A 431 -19.66 23.01 6.90
CA LEU A 431 -20.61 23.39 7.96
C LEU A 431 -20.20 24.68 8.68
N GLN A 432 -18.90 24.86 8.89
CA GLN A 432 -18.32 26.06 9.52
C GLN A 432 -18.19 27.25 8.56
N ARG A 433 -18.59 27.11 7.29
CA ARG A 433 -18.59 28.16 6.26
C ARG A 433 -17.20 28.60 5.78
N TRP A 434 -16.17 27.76 5.93
CA TRP A 434 -14.86 28.03 5.33
C TRP A 434 -14.91 28.07 3.79
N SER A 435 -15.83 27.30 3.19
CA SER A 435 -16.04 27.18 1.75
C SER A 435 -16.99 28.24 1.15
N HIS A 436 -17.37 29.30 1.88
CA HIS A 436 -18.30 30.32 1.37
C HIS A 436 -17.81 30.89 0.01
N PRO A 437 -18.66 30.96 -1.03
CA PRO A 437 -20.13 30.85 -1.06
C PRO A 437 -20.71 29.43 -1.17
N LEU A 438 -19.89 28.38 -1.29
CA LEU A 438 -20.35 26.99 -1.41
C LEU A 438 -20.76 26.44 -0.04
N VAL A 439 -21.91 26.90 0.45
CA VAL A 439 -22.47 26.55 1.76
C VAL A 439 -23.92 26.07 1.62
N PRO A 440 -24.38 25.13 2.50
CA PRO A 440 -25.69 24.49 2.38
C PRO A 440 -26.90 25.43 2.26
N ASP A 441 -26.81 26.65 2.81
CA ASP A 441 -27.88 27.65 2.79
C ASP A 441 -27.99 28.44 1.47
N GLN A 442 -26.91 28.56 0.70
CA GLN A 442 -26.91 29.28 -0.58
C GLN A 442 -27.29 28.39 -1.76
N PHE A 443 -27.29 27.08 -1.57
CA PHE A 443 -27.70 26.16 -2.59
C PHE A 443 -29.22 26.20 -2.78
N VAL A 444 -29.67 26.82 -3.87
CA VAL A 444 -31.08 26.79 -4.30
C VAL A 444 -31.32 25.47 -5.03
N GLU A 445 -32.23 24.64 -4.53
CA GLU A 445 -32.81 23.53 -5.29
C GLU A 445 -34.14 23.99 -5.86
N GLU A 446 -34.35 23.79 -7.16
CA GLU A 446 -35.62 24.15 -7.80
C GLU A 446 -36.80 23.32 -7.28
N ASN A 447 -36.54 22.12 -6.77
CA ASN A 447 -37.55 21.17 -6.27
C ASN A 447 -37.31 20.68 -4.83
N GLY A 448 -36.34 21.27 -4.10
CA GLY A 448 -35.93 20.82 -2.77
C GLY A 448 -36.24 21.81 -1.65
N PRO A 449 -36.44 21.36 -0.41
CA PRO A 449 -36.68 22.24 0.72
C PRO A 449 -35.42 23.05 1.05
N SER A 450 -35.55 24.38 1.05
CA SER A 450 -34.46 25.30 1.39
C SER A 450 -33.92 25.02 2.79
N CYS A 451 -32.60 25.06 2.92
CA CYS A 451 -31.91 24.94 4.19
C CYS A 451 -31.81 26.32 4.86
N VAL A 452 -32.20 26.41 6.14
CA VAL A 452 -32.12 27.62 6.96
C VAL A 452 -30.95 27.49 7.93
N TYR A 453 -30.11 28.52 7.94
CA TYR A 453 -29.00 28.63 8.89
C TYR A 453 -29.46 29.20 10.23
N HIS A 454 -29.05 28.55 11.31
CA HIS A 454 -29.24 29.00 12.68
C HIS A 454 -27.89 29.21 13.38
N ARG A 455 -27.93 29.93 14.52
CA ARG A 455 -26.76 30.15 15.38
C ARG A 455 -26.10 28.82 15.78
N HIS A 456 -24.78 28.87 15.98
CA HIS A 456 -23.93 27.70 16.25
C HIS A 456 -23.80 26.73 15.07
N ASN A 457 -23.90 27.22 13.83
CA ASN A 457 -23.74 26.40 12.61
C ASN A 457 -24.72 25.22 12.54
N ILE A 458 -25.98 25.48 12.92
CA ILE A 458 -27.04 24.47 12.84
C ILE A 458 -27.84 24.73 11.56
N TYR A 459 -27.95 23.70 10.74
CA TYR A 459 -28.67 23.74 9.47
C TYR A 459 -29.94 22.91 9.58
N LYS A 460 -31.09 23.55 9.34
CA LYS A 460 -32.41 22.92 9.40
C LYS A 460 -33.14 23.06 8.07
N PRO A 461 -33.90 22.05 7.63
CA PRO A 461 -34.73 22.18 6.44
C PRO A 461 -35.98 22.99 6.79
N THR A 462 -36.50 23.74 5.82
CA THR A 462 -37.70 24.57 6.02
C THR A 462 -38.96 23.71 6.22
N THR A 463 -39.02 22.53 5.61
CA THR A 463 -40.16 21.62 5.68
C THR A 463 -39.73 20.18 6.00
N GLY A 464 -40.62 19.43 6.64
CA GLY A 464 -40.47 17.99 6.85
C GLY A 464 -39.65 17.56 8.07
N LEU A 465 -39.09 18.47 8.87
CA LEU A 465 -38.39 18.12 10.10
C LEU A 465 -39.37 17.94 11.27
N GLN A 466 -39.35 16.77 11.90
CA GLN A 466 -40.07 16.51 13.15
C GLN A 466 -39.05 16.36 14.30
N LEU A 467 -38.92 17.41 15.10
CA LEU A 467 -38.04 17.44 16.27
C LEU A 467 -38.86 17.24 17.55
N SER A 468 -38.45 16.29 18.39
CA SER A 468 -39.01 16.13 19.74
C SER A 468 -38.62 17.32 20.66
N ARG A 469 -39.41 17.57 21.71
CA ARG A 469 -39.18 18.71 22.63
C ARG A 469 -37.93 18.57 23.49
N SER A 470 -37.50 17.34 23.79
CA SER A 470 -36.34 17.05 24.63
C SER A 470 -35.07 16.76 23.83
N CYS A 471 -35.11 16.82 22.50
CA CYS A 471 -33.94 16.69 21.65
C CYS A 471 -32.99 17.90 21.81
N ILE A 472 -31.69 17.61 21.88
CA ILE A 472 -30.63 18.62 21.96
C ILE A 472 -29.78 18.53 20.69
N LEU A 473 -29.87 19.57 19.86
CA LEU A 473 -28.97 19.79 18.73
C LEU A 473 -27.80 20.65 19.20
N GLN A 474 -26.60 20.08 19.18
CA GLN A 474 -25.35 20.78 19.47
C GLN A 474 -24.82 21.50 18.21
N PRO A 475 -23.78 22.35 18.35
CA PRO A 475 -23.21 23.10 17.23
C PRO A 475 -22.74 22.22 16.06
N SER A 476 -22.64 22.83 14.88
CA SER A 476 -22.15 22.21 13.64
C SER A 476 -22.93 20.96 13.24
N THR A 477 -24.26 21.05 13.28
CA THR A 477 -25.15 19.94 12.92
C THR A 477 -25.95 20.27 11.67
N PHE A 478 -26.04 19.30 10.76
CA PHE A 478 -26.88 19.39 9.58
C PHE A 478 -27.99 18.34 9.64
N VAL A 479 -29.22 18.78 9.37
CA VAL A 479 -30.39 17.90 9.33
C VAL A 479 -31.07 18.01 7.97
N GLY A 480 -31.21 16.89 7.27
CA GLY A 480 -31.94 16.78 6.02
C GLY A 480 -33.47 16.80 6.22
N SER A 481 -34.18 17.06 5.13
CA SER A 481 -35.65 17.10 5.12
C SER A 481 -36.30 15.74 5.30
N GLY A 482 -37.50 15.73 5.89
CA GLY A 482 -38.26 14.50 6.12
C GLY A 482 -37.78 13.69 7.33
N THR A 483 -36.74 14.16 8.02
CA THR A 483 -36.11 13.46 9.14
C THR A 483 -36.92 13.60 10.44
N ARG A 484 -37.02 12.51 11.20
CA ARG A 484 -37.70 12.44 12.49
C ARG A 484 -36.70 12.15 13.59
N ILE A 485 -36.71 12.95 14.66
CA ILE A 485 -35.78 12.83 15.78
C ILE A 485 -36.55 12.60 17.08
N GLY A 486 -36.30 11.46 17.73
CA GLY A 486 -36.94 11.03 18.96
C GLY A 486 -36.54 11.80 20.22
N ASP A 487 -37.19 11.48 21.34
CA ASP A 487 -36.99 12.13 22.63
C ASP A 487 -35.60 11.83 23.24
N ASN A 488 -35.05 12.79 23.98
CA ASN A 488 -33.78 12.70 24.73
C ASN A 488 -32.56 12.36 23.85
N THR A 489 -32.63 12.65 22.56
CA THR A 489 -31.53 12.47 21.62
C THR A 489 -30.56 13.64 21.66
N VAL A 490 -29.27 13.35 21.53
CA VAL A 490 -28.21 14.37 21.46
C VAL A 490 -27.45 14.20 20.17
N VAL A 491 -27.42 15.25 19.34
CA VAL A 491 -26.72 15.25 18.05
C VAL A 491 -25.63 16.32 18.06
N ALA A 492 -24.39 15.94 17.76
CA ALA A 492 -23.23 16.82 17.82
C ALA A 492 -22.28 16.64 16.63
N ASN A 493 -21.85 17.75 16.00
CA ASN A 493 -20.91 17.74 14.87
C ASN A 493 -21.26 16.71 13.79
N SER A 494 -22.55 16.48 13.54
CA SER A 494 -23.03 15.35 12.73
C SER A 494 -23.86 15.84 11.55
N VAL A 495 -23.79 15.11 10.45
CA VAL A 495 -24.56 15.37 9.22
C VAL A 495 -25.60 14.27 9.08
N ILE A 496 -26.87 14.65 8.96
CA ILE A 496 -27.98 13.72 8.78
C ILE A 496 -28.64 13.98 7.42
N GLY A 497 -28.77 12.94 6.60
CA GLY A 497 -29.43 12.97 5.29
C GLY A 497 -30.95 13.12 5.34
N ARG A 498 -31.59 12.90 4.19
CA ARG A 498 -33.05 12.99 4.01
C ARG A 498 -33.76 11.75 4.54
N ASN A 499 -34.99 11.94 5.01
CA ASN A 499 -35.92 10.89 5.42
C ASN A 499 -35.37 9.93 6.47
N CYS A 500 -34.44 10.39 7.31
CA CYS A 500 -33.88 9.55 8.37
C CYS A 500 -34.85 9.46 9.55
N THR A 501 -34.82 8.33 10.27
CA THR A 501 -35.60 8.15 11.49
C THR A 501 -34.67 7.81 12.62
N ILE A 502 -34.61 8.69 13.61
CA ILE A 502 -33.76 8.56 14.80
C ILE A 502 -34.67 8.30 15.99
N GLY A 503 -34.44 7.18 16.68
CA GLY A 503 -35.17 6.73 17.86
C GLY A 503 -34.96 7.60 19.09
N ARG A 504 -35.37 7.10 20.25
CA ARG A 504 -35.23 7.77 21.55
C ARG A 504 -33.87 7.45 22.19
N ASN A 505 -33.37 8.39 23.00
CA ASN A 505 -32.14 8.23 23.79
C ASN A 505 -30.90 7.85 22.94
N VAL A 506 -30.82 8.42 21.72
CA VAL A 506 -29.70 8.20 20.80
C VAL A 506 -28.66 9.30 20.96
N HIS A 507 -27.40 8.91 20.99
CA HIS A 507 -26.25 9.82 21.03
C HIS A 507 -25.47 9.75 19.71
N LEU A 508 -25.46 10.85 18.96
CA LEU A 508 -24.70 11.00 17.71
C LEU A 508 -23.57 12.01 17.92
N ARG A 509 -22.32 11.58 17.70
CA ARG A 509 -21.14 12.46 17.76
C ARG A 509 -20.26 12.21 16.54
N ASN A 510 -19.99 13.26 15.76
CA ASN A 510 -19.19 13.18 14.53
C ASN A 510 -19.66 12.05 13.59
N ALA A 511 -20.97 11.83 13.50
CA ALA A 511 -21.55 10.80 12.68
C ALA A 511 -22.07 11.38 11.36
N TYR A 512 -21.85 10.65 10.26
CA TYR A 512 -22.30 11.00 8.92
C TYR A 512 -23.35 9.98 8.50
N LEU A 513 -24.62 10.41 8.47
CA LEU A 513 -25.75 9.60 8.05
C LEU A 513 -26.20 10.07 6.67
N TRP A 514 -26.24 9.15 5.70
CA TRP A 514 -26.81 9.41 4.37
C TRP A 514 -28.34 9.30 4.41
N ASP A 515 -28.97 9.11 3.26
CA ASP A 515 -30.42 9.16 3.11
C ASP A 515 -31.09 7.86 3.55
N ASN A 516 -32.33 7.97 4.05
CA ASN A 516 -33.18 6.86 4.50
C ASN A 516 -32.59 5.98 5.63
N VAL A 517 -31.70 6.54 6.46
CA VAL A 517 -31.11 5.78 7.57
C VAL A 517 -32.10 5.67 8.74
N VAL A 518 -32.23 4.47 9.29
CA VAL A 518 -33.07 4.17 10.46
C VAL A 518 -32.18 3.80 11.63
N VAL A 519 -32.22 4.59 12.70
CA VAL A 519 -31.54 4.32 13.97
C VAL A 519 -32.61 4.12 15.04
N GLU A 520 -32.69 2.90 15.61
CA GLU A 520 -33.64 2.59 16.68
C GLU A 520 -33.17 3.13 18.05
N ASP A 521 -33.93 2.81 19.11
CA ASP A 521 -33.74 3.37 20.46
C ASP A 521 -32.43 2.93 21.14
N ASP A 522 -31.92 3.78 22.04
CA ASP A 522 -30.76 3.52 22.92
C ASP A 522 -29.42 3.27 22.20
N CYS A 523 -29.26 3.85 21.00
CA CYS A 523 -28.03 3.70 20.21
C CYS A 523 -26.98 4.76 20.51
N HIS A 524 -25.71 4.36 20.44
CA HIS A 524 -24.55 5.24 20.63
C HIS A 524 -23.67 5.19 19.38
N LEU A 525 -23.59 6.30 18.63
CA LEU A 525 -22.84 6.39 17.39
C LEU A 525 -21.75 7.48 17.51
N GLN A 526 -20.49 7.07 17.37
CA GLN A 526 -19.34 7.98 17.42
C GLN A 526 -18.44 7.79 16.19
N GLN A 527 -18.10 8.90 15.51
CA GLN A 527 -17.13 8.94 14.39
C GLN A 527 -17.36 7.83 13.36
N CYS A 528 -18.59 7.71 12.86
CA CYS A 528 -18.99 6.66 11.93
C CYS A 528 -19.65 7.22 10.66
N LEU A 529 -19.50 6.50 9.55
CA LEU A 529 -20.17 6.77 8.28
C LEU A 529 -21.24 5.70 8.03
N LEU A 530 -22.50 6.13 7.92
CA LEU A 530 -23.65 5.28 7.63
C LEU A 530 -24.18 5.62 6.24
N ALA A 531 -24.06 4.66 5.32
CA ALA A 531 -24.54 4.82 3.96
C ALA A 531 -26.07 4.75 3.85
N SER A 532 -26.59 4.89 2.63
CA SER A 532 -28.04 4.97 2.41
C SER A 532 -28.74 3.65 2.72
N ASP A 533 -29.99 3.76 3.20
CA ASP A 533 -30.86 2.63 3.57
C ASP A 533 -30.30 1.71 4.69
N VAL A 534 -29.37 2.20 5.53
CA VAL A 534 -28.84 1.46 6.67
C VAL A 534 -29.86 1.43 7.83
N VAL A 535 -30.00 0.26 8.47
CA VAL A 535 -30.88 0.06 9.62
C VAL A 535 -30.09 -0.42 10.83
N ILE A 536 -30.05 0.41 11.87
CA ILE A 536 -29.44 0.09 13.17
C ILE A 536 -30.54 -0.24 14.17
N LYS A 537 -30.51 -1.46 14.71
CA LYS A 537 -31.45 -1.93 15.73
C LYS A 537 -31.12 -1.41 17.13
N ARG A 538 -31.99 -1.72 18.09
CA ARG A 538 -31.91 -1.21 19.48
C ARG A 538 -30.60 -1.56 20.17
N ASN A 539 -30.15 -0.66 21.04
CA ASN A 539 -29.03 -0.86 21.95
C ASN A 539 -27.71 -1.22 21.24
N VAL A 540 -27.47 -0.62 20.07
CA VAL A 540 -26.23 -0.80 19.31
C VAL A 540 -25.22 0.30 19.68
N THR A 541 -23.97 -0.11 19.89
CA THR A 541 -22.85 0.83 20.08
C THR A 541 -21.91 0.73 18.89
N VAL A 542 -21.78 1.82 18.15
CA VAL A 542 -20.83 1.96 17.04
C VAL A 542 -19.66 2.80 17.51
N THR A 543 -18.48 2.20 17.45
CA THR A 543 -17.21 2.81 17.84
C THR A 543 -16.60 3.62 16.69
N PRO A 544 -15.62 4.49 16.97
CA PRO A 544 -14.95 5.30 15.95
C PRO A 544 -14.36 4.51 14.79
N GLY A 545 -14.40 5.11 13.60
CA GLY A 545 -13.81 4.55 12.38
C GLY A 545 -14.66 3.46 11.71
N CYS A 546 -15.88 3.22 12.20
CA CYS A 546 -16.79 2.28 11.56
C CYS A 546 -17.44 2.87 10.30
N VAL A 547 -17.46 2.09 9.23
CA VAL A 547 -18.15 2.43 7.97
C VAL A 547 -19.18 1.34 7.66
N LEU A 548 -20.45 1.73 7.62
CA LEU A 548 -21.55 0.85 7.24
C LEU A 548 -21.97 1.20 5.83
N SER A 549 -21.76 0.29 4.89
CA SER A 549 -22.16 0.49 3.50
C SER A 549 -23.66 0.31 3.29
N PHE A 550 -24.13 0.46 2.05
CA PHE A 550 -25.54 0.56 1.70
C PHE A 550 -26.35 -0.65 2.16
N LYS A 551 -27.59 -0.41 2.61
CA LYS A 551 -28.57 -1.47 2.94
C LYS A 551 -28.12 -2.47 4.02
N VAL A 552 -27.10 -2.13 4.81
CA VAL A 552 -26.66 -2.96 5.94
C VAL A 552 -27.65 -2.88 7.09
N VAL A 553 -27.95 -4.03 7.68
CA VAL A 553 -28.79 -4.13 8.89
C VAL A 553 -27.95 -4.64 10.05
N VAL A 554 -27.80 -3.84 11.10
CA VAL A 554 -27.10 -4.23 12.32
C VAL A 554 -28.12 -4.74 13.33
N GLY A 555 -27.96 -5.99 13.78
CA GLY A 555 -28.83 -6.62 14.78
C GLY A 555 -28.80 -5.92 16.15
N PRO A 556 -29.80 -6.18 17.02
CA PRO A 556 -29.89 -5.54 18.33
C PRO A 556 -28.79 -6.04 19.29
N ASP A 557 -28.43 -5.21 20.27
CA ASP A 557 -27.47 -5.52 21.35
C ASP A 557 -26.03 -5.82 20.88
N ILE A 558 -25.63 -5.26 19.72
CA ILE A 558 -24.29 -5.46 19.14
C ILE A 558 -23.38 -4.27 19.44
N LYS A 559 -22.11 -4.55 19.78
CA LYS A 559 -21.04 -3.55 19.85
C LYS A 559 -20.05 -3.79 18.73
N LEU A 560 -19.89 -2.81 17.85
CA LEU A 560 -18.90 -2.88 16.76
C LEU A 560 -17.51 -2.50 17.27
N LYS A 561 -16.48 -3.16 16.75
CA LYS A 561 -15.07 -2.82 17.05
C LYS A 561 -14.63 -1.63 16.21
N GLU A 562 -13.62 -0.91 16.69
CA GLU A 562 -13.06 0.25 15.97
C GLU A 562 -12.55 -0.17 14.59
N GLY A 563 -12.76 0.68 13.59
CA GLY A 563 -12.31 0.42 12.21
C GLY A 563 -13.07 -0.68 11.46
N THR A 564 -14.27 -1.08 11.91
CA THR A 564 -15.05 -2.12 11.24
C THR A 564 -15.75 -1.58 9.98
N LEU A 565 -15.54 -2.23 8.84
CA LEU A 565 -16.38 -2.08 7.65
C LEU A 565 -17.45 -3.18 7.60
N LEU A 566 -18.70 -2.82 7.34
CA LEU A 566 -19.75 -3.78 7.00
C LEU A 566 -20.29 -3.58 5.58
N GLN A 567 -20.37 -4.69 4.84
CA GLN A 567 -20.98 -4.77 3.52
C GLN A 567 -22.13 -5.78 3.47
N PRO A 568 -23.22 -5.48 2.72
CA PRO A 568 -24.42 -6.32 2.67
C PRO A 568 -24.19 -7.61 1.89
N THR A 569 -23.33 -7.56 0.88
CA THR A 569 -22.87 -8.72 0.12
C THR A 569 -21.45 -9.03 0.59
N PRO A 570 -21.12 -10.28 0.97
CA PRO A 570 -19.73 -10.69 0.89
C PRO A 570 -19.31 -10.50 -0.57
N ASP A 571 -18.07 -10.05 -0.81
CA ASP A 571 -17.51 -10.04 -2.15
C ASP A 571 -17.71 -11.44 -2.75
N THR A 572 -18.73 -11.56 -3.58
CA THR A 572 -19.03 -12.77 -4.31
C THR A 572 -18.17 -12.62 -5.54
N ASP A 573 -16.92 -13.07 -5.40
CA ASP A 573 -16.13 -13.52 -6.54
C ASP A 573 -17.10 -14.39 -7.38
N GLY A 574 -17.49 -13.89 -8.56
CA GLY A 574 -18.73 -14.28 -9.22
C GLY A 574 -18.78 -15.72 -9.70
N PHE A 575 -19.06 -16.68 -8.81
CA PHE A 575 -19.49 -18.05 -9.11
C PHE A 575 -20.14 -18.68 -7.87
N GLU A 576 -21.45 -18.53 -7.69
CA GLU A 576 -22.29 -19.60 -7.12
C GLU A 576 -23.65 -19.60 -7.84
N ASP A 577 -23.96 -20.74 -8.47
CA ASP A 577 -25.21 -21.05 -9.17
C ASP A 577 -26.39 -21.17 -8.18
N GLU A 578 -27.51 -20.50 -8.52
CA GLU A 578 -28.92 -20.69 -8.10
C GLU A 578 -29.30 -21.01 -6.62
N PRO A 579 -30.36 -20.37 -6.06
CA PRO A 579 -30.69 -20.45 -4.65
C PRO A 579 -31.41 -21.75 -4.26
N GLY A 580 -30.70 -22.65 -3.59
CA GLY A 580 -31.29 -23.72 -2.79
C GLY A 580 -31.95 -23.17 -1.51
N HIS A 581 -33.26 -23.33 -1.38
CA HIS A 581 -34.01 -23.11 -0.15
C HIS A 581 -33.35 -23.80 1.06
N VAL A 582 -33.12 -23.06 2.14
CA VAL A 582 -32.92 -23.62 3.49
C VAL A 582 -33.85 -22.89 4.45
N GLU A 583 -34.91 -23.58 4.88
CA GLU A 583 -35.75 -23.17 6.00
C GLU A 583 -34.98 -23.32 7.33
N GLY A 584 -35.07 -22.28 8.16
CA GLY A 584 -35.15 -22.35 9.62
C GLY A 584 -34.05 -23.06 10.39
N ASN A 585 -33.11 -22.29 10.96
CA ASN A 585 -33.04 -22.15 12.42
C ASN A 585 -32.05 -21.05 12.85
N THR A 586 -32.54 -20.23 13.77
CA THR A 586 -31.83 -19.18 14.51
C THR A 586 -30.69 -19.73 15.35
N SER A 587 -29.45 -19.32 15.07
CA SER A 587 -28.41 -18.95 16.05
C SER A 587 -27.08 -18.71 15.34
N SER A 588 -26.40 -17.62 15.69
CA SER A 588 -25.04 -17.22 15.29
C SER A 588 -24.80 -16.97 13.79
N LEU A 589 -24.97 -15.72 13.37
CA LEU A 589 -24.28 -15.20 12.18
C LEU A 589 -22.82 -14.92 12.56
N PRO A 590 -21.82 -15.42 11.82
CA PRO A 590 -20.44 -15.08 12.07
C PRO A 590 -20.16 -13.64 11.58
N ILE A 591 -19.72 -12.81 12.51
CA ILE A 591 -19.21 -11.47 12.25
C ILE A 591 -17.84 -11.63 11.58
N PHE A 592 -17.77 -11.40 10.27
CA PHE A 592 -16.49 -11.22 9.57
C PHE A 592 -16.29 -9.74 9.31
N ALA A 593 -15.53 -9.11 10.21
CA ALA A 593 -15.02 -7.76 10.08
C ALA A 593 -13.65 -7.84 9.40
N HIS A 594 -13.56 -7.40 8.15
CA HIS A 594 -12.27 -7.06 7.55
C HIS A 594 -11.99 -5.57 7.84
N PRO A 595 -10.85 -5.23 8.47
CA PRO A 595 -10.40 -3.85 8.63
C PRO A 595 -10.18 -3.22 7.24
N TRP A 596 -10.53 -1.94 7.09
CA TRP A 596 -10.16 -1.17 5.90
C TRP A 596 -8.65 -1.02 5.80
N GLN A 597 -8.09 -1.67 4.79
CA GLN A 597 -6.74 -1.46 4.31
C GLN A 597 -6.80 -0.40 3.21
N CYS A 598 -6.17 0.75 3.45
CA CYS A 598 -5.82 1.65 2.36
C CYS A 598 -4.84 0.89 1.45
N CYS A 599 -5.15 0.82 0.16
CA CYS A 599 -4.31 0.14 -0.82
C CYS A 599 -2.98 0.88 -0.94
N TYR A 600 -1.91 0.20 -0.56
CA TYR A 600 -0.52 0.48 -0.94
C TYR A 600 -0.07 -0.73 -1.76
N LEU A 601 0.44 -0.50 -2.96
CA LEU A 601 1.56 -1.22 -3.55
C LEU A 601 2.55 -0.12 -3.99
N ASP A 602 3.85 -0.25 -3.76
CA ASP A 602 4.61 -1.50 -3.76
C ASP A 602 5.73 -1.56 -2.70
N GLN A 603 5.87 -2.78 -2.16
CA GLN A 603 7.11 -3.48 -1.78
C GLN A 603 7.98 -2.96 -0.62
N THR A 604 7.84 -3.58 0.55
CA THR A 604 8.77 -4.62 1.05
C THR A 604 8.15 -5.29 2.29
N GLU A 605 8.05 -6.61 2.27
CA GLU A 605 7.64 -7.40 3.44
C GLU A 605 8.79 -7.42 4.46
N SER A 606 8.62 -6.73 5.59
CA SER A 606 9.17 -7.15 6.88
C SER A 606 8.40 -6.51 8.03
N GLU A 607 7.72 -7.36 8.79
CA GLU A 607 7.37 -7.27 10.22
C GLU A 607 7.31 -5.88 10.88
N LEU A 608 6.12 -5.50 11.39
CA LEU A 608 5.93 -5.27 12.83
C LEU A 608 4.45 -4.99 13.15
N SER A 609 3.88 -5.92 13.89
CA SER A 609 2.64 -5.76 14.64
C SER A 609 2.84 -4.76 15.78
N HIS A 610 2.35 -3.52 15.64
CA HIS A 610 2.06 -2.66 16.79
C HIS A 610 0.70 -1.97 16.67
N SER A 611 -0.27 -2.57 17.36
CA SER A 611 -1.30 -1.94 18.18
C SER A 611 -1.72 -0.51 17.81
N TRP A 612 -2.86 -0.38 17.12
CA TRP A 612 -3.58 0.88 17.01
C TRP A 612 -4.23 1.20 18.37
N CYS A 613 -3.59 2.09 19.14
CA CYS A 613 -4.19 2.76 20.29
C CYS A 613 -4.18 4.27 20.03
N LEU A 614 -5.38 4.87 20.02
CA LEU A 614 -5.56 6.31 20.20
C LEU A 614 -4.90 6.75 21.51
N HIS A 615 -3.83 7.56 21.45
CA HIS A 615 -3.36 8.29 22.62
C HIS A 615 -3.11 9.77 22.30
N TRP A 616 -3.77 10.63 23.08
CA TRP A 616 -3.51 12.06 23.16
C TRP A 616 -2.49 12.30 24.28
N ALA A 617 -1.51 13.16 23.99
CA ALA A 617 -0.56 13.83 24.88
C ALA A 617 0.85 13.22 25.05
N GLU A 618 1.81 14.16 24.87
CA GLU A 618 3.21 14.20 25.30
C GLU A 618 4.22 13.32 24.54
N CYS A 619 4.88 13.98 23.57
CA CYS A 619 6.18 13.58 23.04
C CYS A 619 7.26 13.83 24.09
N ASP A 620 8.10 12.82 24.35
CA ASP A 620 9.47 13.03 24.84
C ASP A 620 10.44 12.38 23.84
N PRO A 621 11.55 13.06 23.47
CA PRO A 621 12.37 12.71 22.31
C PRO A 621 13.59 11.89 22.75
N SER A 622 13.63 10.62 22.37
CA SER A 622 14.90 9.89 22.30
C SER A 622 14.69 8.56 21.58
N LEU A 623 15.24 8.47 20.38
CA LEU A 623 16.04 7.36 19.83
C LEU A 623 16.03 7.48 18.31
N ASP A 624 16.86 8.41 17.85
CA ASP A 624 17.54 8.32 16.56
C ASP A 624 18.61 7.24 16.65
N GLU A 625 18.75 6.46 15.58
CA GLU A 625 19.94 5.76 15.07
C GLU A 625 19.46 4.57 14.21
N ASP A 626 19.98 4.27 13.04
CA ASP A 626 20.96 4.95 12.19
C ASP A 626 20.80 4.32 10.81
N SER A 627 20.65 5.15 9.77
CA SER A 627 20.75 4.66 8.40
C SER A 627 22.25 4.57 8.11
N GLY A 628 22.73 3.38 7.78
CA GLY A 628 24.11 3.19 7.35
C GLY A 628 24.49 4.19 6.25
N PRO A 629 25.75 4.62 6.19
CA PRO A 629 26.17 5.62 5.24
C PRO A 629 26.01 5.05 3.84
N GLU A 630 25.20 5.71 3.01
CA GLU A 630 25.48 5.73 1.59
C GLU A 630 26.79 6.52 1.44
N GLU A 631 27.87 5.79 1.16
CA GLU A 631 29.11 6.43 0.75
C GLU A 631 28.86 7.09 -0.60
N ASP A 632 28.57 8.39 -0.55
CA ASP A 632 28.89 9.33 -1.62
C ASP A 632 30.40 9.27 -1.86
N ASP A 633 30.82 8.35 -2.72
CA ASP A 633 32.18 8.29 -3.26
C ASP A 633 32.38 9.41 -4.30
N LEU A 634 32.32 10.65 -3.82
CA LEU A 634 32.96 11.79 -4.47
C LEU A 634 34.28 12.07 -3.77
N SER A 635 35.18 11.10 -3.85
CA SER A 635 36.61 11.34 -3.79
C SER A 635 37.24 11.04 -5.15
N SER A 636 37.60 12.13 -5.84
CA SER A 636 38.86 12.28 -6.57
C SER A 636 39.55 11.00 -7.10
N ASP A 637 39.58 10.91 -8.43
CA ASP A 637 40.54 10.19 -9.27
C ASP A 637 40.22 8.72 -9.56
N GLY A 638 39.92 8.45 -10.83
CA GLY A 638 39.53 7.13 -11.30
C GLY A 638 40.64 6.10 -11.12
N THR A 639 40.37 5.03 -10.38
CA THR A 639 40.72 3.65 -10.71
C THR A 639 40.04 2.70 -9.72
N ALA A 640 38.84 2.20 -10.04
CA ALA A 640 38.41 0.92 -9.49
C ALA A 640 39.50 -0.11 -9.83
N SER A 641 39.98 -0.87 -8.84
CA SER A 641 40.99 -1.87 -9.13
C SER A 641 40.39 -2.92 -10.08
N PRO A 642 41.09 -3.36 -11.14
CA PRO A 642 40.54 -4.27 -12.16
C PRO A 642 40.12 -5.67 -11.62
N VAL A 643 40.30 -5.91 -10.33
CA VAL A 643 40.00 -7.17 -9.63
C VAL A 643 38.54 -7.24 -9.17
N ASP A 644 37.87 -6.11 -8.90
CA ASP A 644 36.44 -6.12 -8.52
C ASP A 644 35.50 -6.18 -9.73
N ASP A 645 35.84 -5.47 -10.82
CA ASP A 645 35.08 -5.54 -12.08
C ASP A 645 35.04 -6.97 -12.65
N THR A 646 36.13 -7.74 -12.46
CA THR A 646 36.18 -9.14 -12.91
C THR A 646 35.33 -10.07 -12.06
N LYS A 647 35.07 -9.74 -10.79
CA LYS A 647 34.15 -10.51 -9.92
C LYS A 647 32.70 -10.15 -10.17
N LEU A 648 32.39 -8.88 -10.37
CA LEU A 648 31.04 -8.43 -10.70
C LEU A 648 30.60 -9.00 -12.05
N PHE A 649 31.47 -8.92 -13.07
CA PHE A 649 31.24 -9.58 -14.36
C PHE A 649 31.10 -11.10 -14.24
N TYR A 650 31.88 -11.74 -13.36
CA TYR A 650 31.74 -13.17 -13.09
C TYR A 650 30.33 -13.51 -12.61
N ASN A 651 29.82 -12.75 -11.63
CA ASN A 651 28.49 -12.97 -11.07
C ASN A 651 27.37 -12.75 -12.11
N GLU A 652 27.44 -11.68 -12.90
CA GLU A 652 26.43 -11.39 -13.94
C GLU A 652 26.42 -12.48 -15.05
N VAL A 653 27.59 -13.00 -15.42
CA VAL A 653 27.71 -14.11 -16.38
C VAL A 653 27.16 -15.43 -15.79
N VAL A 654 27.35 -15.67 -14.49
CA VAL A 654 26.73 -16.82 -13.78
C VAL A 654 25.22 -16.72 -13.82
N GLU A 655 24.64 -15.57 -13.46
CA GLU A 655 23.19 -15.35 -13.46
C GLU A 655 22.59 -15.47 -14.86
N SER A 656 23.24 -14.87 -15.86
CA SER A 656 22.81 -14.94 -17.26
C SER A 656 22.81 -16.37 -17.79
N LEU A 657 23.84 -17.16 -17.48
CA LEU A 657 23.90 -18.56 -17.89
C LEU A 657 22.93 -19.45 -17.10
N GLN A 658 22.69 -19.18 -15.82
CA GLN A 658 21.68 -19.88 -15.00
C GLN A 658 20.27 -19.67 -15.54
N ARG A 659 19.88 -18.41 -15.75
CA ARG A 659 18.62 -18.05 -16.40
C ARG A 659 18.51 -18.66 -17.81
N GLY A 660 19.62 -18.68 -18.55
CA GLY A 660 19.71 -19.35 -19.84
C GLY A 660 19.39 -20.84 -19.82
N VAL A 661 19.76 -21.56 -18.74
CA VAL A 661 19.40 -22.98 -18.54
C VAL A 661 17.95 -23.13 -18.10
N GLU A 662 17.47 -22.31 -17.16
CA GLU A 662 16.12 -22.41 -16.58
C GLU A 662 15.02 -22.05 -17.59
N GLU A 663 15.21 -20.96 -18.34
CA GLU A 663 14.23 -20.43 -19.29
C GLU A 663 14.43 -20.96 -20.72
N ASN A 664 15.47 -21.78 -20.96
CA ASN A 664 15.88 -22.26 -22.29
C ASN A 664 16.06 -21.11 -23.31
N VAL A 665 16.75 -20.05 -22.90
CA VAL A 665 17.02 -18.87 -23.76
C VAL A 665 17.88 -19.28 -24.96
N LYS A 666 17.59 -18.70 -26.14
CA LYS A 666 18.41 -18.89 -27.34
C LYS A 666 19.83 -18.36 -27.12
N CYS A 667 20.83 -19.10 -27.61
CA CYS A 667 22.24 -18.73 -27.45
C CYS A 667 22.58 -17.34 -28.01
N ASP A 668 21.91 -16.89 -29.06
CA ASP A 668 22.15 -15.57 -29.65
C ASP A 668 21.83 -14.42 -28.68
N ASN A 669 20.80 -14.57 -27.86
CA ASN A 669 20.44 -13.57 -26.84
C ASN A 669 21.45 -13.57 -25.70
N LEU A 670 21.90 -14.75 -25.26
CA LEU A 670 22.94 -14.88 -24.23
C LEU A 670 24.28 -14.30 -24.69
N ILE A 671 24.61 -14.41 -25.98
CA ILE A 671 25.79 -13.78 -26.57
C ILE A 671 25.66 -12.25 -26.52
N LEU A 672 24.47 -11.71 -26.78
CA LEU A 672 24.23 -10.26 -26.68
C LEU A 672 24.36 -9.76 -25.24
N GLU A 673 23.79 -10.48 -24.27
CA GLU A 673 23.89 -10.16 -22.84
C GLU A 673 25.35 -10.17 -22.37
N ILE A 674 26.10 -11.24 -22.62
CA ILE A 674 27.52 -11.33 -22.22
C ILE A 674 28.36 -10.26 -22.93
N ASN A 675 28.02 -9.92 -24.18
CA ASN A 675 28.70 -8.82 -24.87
C ASN A 675 28.35 -7.45 -24.29
N SER A 676 27.09 -7.19 -23.90
CA SER A 676 26.73 -5.95 -23.20
C SER A 676 27.45 -5.83 -21.85
N SER A 677 27.49 -6.91 -21.06
CA SER A 677 28.21 -6.92 -19.78
C SER A 677 29.73 -6.76 -19.99
N ARG A 678 30.28 -7.34 -21.08
CA ARG A 678 31.68 -7.11 -21.46
C ARG A 678 31.97 -5.63 -21.73
N TYR A 679 31.07 -4.93 -22.42
CA TYR A 679 31.21 -3.51 -22.68
C TYR A 679 31.02 -2.67 -21.41
N ALA A 680 30.12 -3.09 -20.51
CA ALA A 680 29.88 -2.45 -19.22
C ALA A 680 31.14 -2.49 -18.32
N TYR A 681 31.79 -3.64 -18.19
CA TYR A 681 32.99 -3.81 -17.35
C TYR A 681 34.32 -3.64 -18.09
N ASN A 682 34.28 -3.30 -19.38
CA ASN A 682 35.47 -3.11 -20.22
C ASN A 682 36.49 -4.26 -20.18
N ILE A 683 36.01 -5.51 -20.19
CA ILE A 683 36.87 -6.71 -20.05
C ILE A 683 37.40 -7.16 -21.42
N ALA A 684 38.70 -7.42 -21.51
CA ALA A 684 39.32 -7.95 -22.71
C ALA A 684 38.74 -9.34 -23.08
N MET A 685 38.65 -9.65 -24.38
CA MET A 685 38.07 -10.91 -24.86
C MET A 685 38.72 -12.16 -24.23
N ARG A 686 40.02 -12.11 -23.93
CA ARG A 686 40.72 -13.19 -23.23
C ARG A 686 40.21 -13.40 -21.80
N GLY A 687 39.85 -12.32 -21.10
CA GLY A 687 39.23 -12.37 -19.78
C GLY A 687 37.80 -12.91 -19.84
N VAL A 688 37.03 -12.49 -20.84
CA VAL A 688 35.68 -13.03 -21.09
C VAL A 688 35.70 -14.53 -21.33
N ILE A 689 36.60 -15.01 -22.20
CA ILE A 689 36.75 -16.46 -22.45
C ILE A 689 37.12 -17.19 -21.16
N ALA A 690 38.05 -16.66 -20.36
CA ALA A 690 38.44 -17.28 -19.09
C ALA A 690 37.29 -17.35 -18.08
N VAL A 691 36.49 -16.28 -17.97
CA VAL A 691 35.33 -16.22 -17.08
C VAL A 691 34.21 -17.14 -17.56
N VAL A 692 33.80 -17.04 -18.83
CA VAL A 692 32.73 -17.88 -19.39
C VAL A 692 33.10 -19.36 -19.33
N THR A 693 34.35 -19.72 -19.64
CA THR A 693 34.79 -21.11 -19.52
C THR A 693 34.79 -21.59 -18.08
N ARG A 694 35.24 -20.75 -17.13
CA ARG A 694 35.17 -21.05 -15.70
C ARG A 694 33.72 -21.26 -15.25
N VAL A 695 32.81 -20.35 -15.60
CA VAL A 695 31.39 -20.45 -15.25
C VAL A 695 30.78 -21.71 -15.85
N VAL A 696 30.99 -22.01 -17.13
CA VAL A 696 30.45 -23.24 -17.76
C VAL A 696 30.96 -24.52 -17.09
N LEU A 697 32.16 -24.51 -16.52
CA LEU A 697 32.71 -25.63 -15.74
C LEU A 697 32.13 -25.70 -14.32
N GLU A 698 31.83 -24.55 -13.70
CA GLU A 698 31.21 -24.49 -12.37
C GLU A 698 29.68 -24.72 -12.40
N MET A 699 29.02 -24.44 -13.53
CA MET A 699 27.56 -24.58 -13.71
C MET A 699 26.99 -25.96 -13.36
N PRO A 700 27.59 -27.10 -13.78
CA PRO A 700 27.15 -28.42 -13.35
C PRO A 700 27.22 -28.64 -11.83
N LEU A 701 28.12 -27.96 -11.13
CA LEU A 701 28.25 -28.04 -9.67
C LEU A 701 27.16 -27.19 -9.00
N LEU A 702 26.91 -25.99 -9.52
CA LEU A 702 25.83 -25.10 -9.04
C LEU A 702 24.44 -25.73 -9.26
N LEU A 703 24.24 -26.44 -10.37
CA LEU A 703 23.01 -27.20 -10.69
C LEU A 703 22.89 -28.55 -9.93
N VAL A 704 23.93 -28.98 -9.20
CA VAL A 704 23.82 -30.10 -8.24
C VAL A 704 23.30 -29.58 -6.91
N SER A 705 23.81 -28.42 -6.47
CA SER A 705 23.38 -27.75 -5.25
C SER A 705 21.89 -27.40 -5.24
N SER A 706 21.30 -27.06 -6.40
CA SER A 706 19.86 -26.79 -6.52
C SER A 706 18.98 -28.06 -6.59
N ALA A 707 19.55 -29.23 -6.89
CA ALA A 707 18.83 -30.51 -6.97
C ALA A 707 18.91 -31.32 -5.67
N SER A 708 19.95 -31.14 -4.85
CA SER A 708 20.08 -31.73 -3.52
C SER A 708 19.35 -30.90 -2.46
N GLY A 709 18.02 -30.81 -2.60
CA GLY A 709 17.14 -30.42 -1.51
C GLY A 709 17.02 -31.57 -0.52
N GLY A 710 18.01 -31.74 0.36
CA GLY A 710 17.95 -32.69 1.47
C GLY A 710 19.27 -33.43 1.73
N GLY A 711 19.80 -33.25 2.94
CA GLY A 711 20.87 -34.06 3.50
C GLY A 711 22.22 -33.37 3.50
N GLY A 712 22.62 -32.86 4.67
CA GLY A 712 24.02 -32.60 4.98
C GLY A 712 24.75 -33.92 5.17
N GLU A 713 25.06 -34.62 4.08
CA GLU A 713 26.30 -35.38 4.02
C GLU A 713 27.35 -34.43 3.46
N ALA A 714 28.54 -34.38 4.07
CA ALA A 714 29.69 -33.66 3.54
C ALA A 714 29.74 -33.86 2.03
N ALA A 715 29.71 -32.75 1.26
CA ALA A 715 29.63 -32.74 -0.19
C ALA A 715 30.50 -33.85 -0.77
N THR A 716 29.90 -35.01 -1.03
CA THR A 716 30.59 -36.08 -1.73
C THR A 716 30.72 -35.50 -3.11
N GLN A 717 31.96 -35.16 -3.49
CA GLN A 717 32.24 -34.64 -4.83
C GLN A 717 31.41 -35.45 -5.83
N PRO A 718 30.60 -34.79 -6.68
CA PRO A 718 29.70 -35.50 -7.58
C PRO A 718 30.53 -36.55 -8.31
N SER A 719 30.02 -37.78 -8.40
CA SER A 719 30.77 -38.84 -9.05
C SER A 719 31.20 -38.33 -10.44
N ALA A 720 32.44 -38.62 -10.85
CA ALA A 720 32.97 -38.10 -12.11
C ALA A 720 32.05 -38.40 -13.32
N ALA A 721 31.24 -39.46 -13.21
CA ALA A 721 30.21 -39.83 -14.17
C ALA A 721 29.01 -38.84 -14.21
N GLU A 722 28.52 -38.37 -13.06
CA GLU A 722 27.39 -37.43 -12.97
C GLU A 722 27.79 -36.02 -13.40
N TYR A 723 28.95 -35.54 -12.93
CA TYR A 723 29.51 -34.27 -13.39
C TYR A 723 29.76 -34.29 -14.91
N GLY A 724 30.36 -35.37 -15.42
CA GLY A 724 30.58 -35.56 -16.86
C GLY A 724 29.28 -35.61 -17.67
N GLY A 725 28.20 -36.19 -17.13
CA GLY A 725 26.88 -36.22 -17.76
C GLY A 725 26.22 -34.84 -17.86
N LYS A 726 26.24 -34.07 -16.77
CA LYS A 726 25.68 -32.70 -16.73
C LYS A 726 26.50 -31.72 -17.55
N LEU A 727 27.84 -31.81 -17.50
CA LEU A 727 28.73 -30.97 -18.30
C LEU A 727 28.51 -31.20 -19.81
N ARG A 728 28.33 -32.45 -20.26
CA ARG A 728 28.02 -32.72 -21.68
C ARG A 728 26.71 -32.08 -22.13
N LYS A 729 25.70 -32.02 -21.27
CA LYS A 729 24.42 -31.35 -21.57
C LYS A 729 24.61 -29.83 -21.67
N CYS A 730 25.33 -29.22 -20.71
CA CYS A 730 25.62 -27.78 -20.74
C CYS A 730 26.47 -27.40 -21.96
N LEU A 731 27.49 -28.19 -22.30
CA LEU A 731 28.32 -27.96 -23.49
C LEU A 731 27.56 -28.15 -24.80
N ALA A 732 26.55 -29.03 -24.84
CA ALA A 732 25.68 -29.17 -25.99
C ALA A 732 24.75 -27.96 -26.15
N GLN A 733 24.22 -27.43 -25.04
CA GLN A 733 23.35 -26.26 -25.01
C GLN A 733 24.10 -24.97 -25.36
N PHE A 734 25.27 -24.73 -24.76
CA PHE A 734 26.07 -23.52 -24.96
C PHE A 734 27.11 -23.64 -26.09
N ARG A 735 26.97 -24.63 -26.98
CA ARG A 735 27.94 -24.88 -28.05
C ARG A 735 28.10 -23.70 -29.01
N ALA A 736 27.01 -23.01 -29.32
CA ALA A 736 27.04 -21.83 -30.18
C ALA A 736 27.73 -20.64 -29.49
N LEU A 737 27.52 -20.48 -28.18
CA LEU A 737 28.11 -19.44 -27.35
C LEU A 737 29.62 -19.62 -27.17
N LEU A 738 30.10 -20.85 -26.95
CA LEU A 738 31.54 -21.15 -26.85
C LEU A 738 32.28 -21.12 -28.20
N ARG A 739 31.55 -21.15 -29.32
CA ARG A 739 32.13 -21.11 -30.67
C ARG A 739 32.31 -19.68 -31.18
N ASN A 740 31.45 -18.77 -30.74
CA ASN A 740 31.61 -17.34 -30.91
C ASN A 740 32.80 -16.87 -30.07
#